data_AF-A0AAD6QB19-F1
#
_entry.id   AF-A0AAD6QB19-F1
#
_cell.length_a   1.000
_cell.length_b   1.000
_cell.length_c   1.000
_cell.angle_alpha   90.00
_cell.angle_beta   90.00
_cell.angle_gamma   90.00
#
_symmetry.space_group_name_H-M   'P 1'
#
loop_
_entity.id
_entity.type
_entity.pdbx_description
1 polymer ?
#
loop_
_entity_poly.entity_id
_entity_poly.type
_entity_poly.pdbx_seq_one_letter_code
_entity_poly.pdbx_strand_id
1 'polypeptide(L)'
;MGAKHVLCFAKKCVRLKVLVHVSTAFVSGERAGLILETPYGVGDTLNGVCGLDIDEEKKLVDQKLNELQAEGATADAIKDAMKDMGMERAKVYGWPNTYVFTKAMGEMLVGHLKEDLSVVIIRPTIVTSTYKEPFPGWVEGVRTIDSLAVGYGKGRLTCFLGDITGIVDVIPADMVVNAIIVAMVAHANRPSENAIYQVGSSVRNPMRYTNLQDCGFNYFTNKPWIGKDGRPVKVGRVKVLSSMASFHRYMAIRYLLLLKGLELANTAFCHFFEDKYSDLNRKIKFVMKLVELYRPYLFFRGVFDDLNTEKLRMAARENNLETDMFYFDPKTIDWEDYLTNIHFPGVFLDNKTILVTGATGYLAKIFVEKILRVQPNVKKFYLLLRAADANSATERLRDEVIGKDLFRVLREKHGAGLHSFISEKVTPVPGDISHEDLGVKDSSLKDEMWREIDVMLNFAATTNFDERYDVALDINTLGALHVLNFAKKCVKIKMLVHVSTAYVCGEDAGLILEQPYHMGMAKKGDEKIDINFEKRMVQEKLNELKLEDVPEKEITSAMKDFGIERARLFGWPNTYVFTKAMGEMLLVNFKDSLPLVIIRPTMVASTYKEPFPGWIEGVRTIDSIIVGYGKGRVTCFISGPRSTLDVIPADMVVNAIIVAMVARAKQHSEIIYHLGSSFRNPVNFSNLHDFSFRYFSEHPWINKEGDSVNIGKGIVLSSMPKFYTYMAIRFLLPLKALQLFNTLLFKKYQDLYTVLDRRVKLVMRLVDLYKPYVFFEGIEADESRLREVCESFLGPPTGMAESTSSDTKMVSWDPCVLCITNQKNPVLRTTSQQATSQMNCDPPITEQMDTAPQAIDHTNAAQPAKDHEDPTPIITDEADHIPLAIDEVDLCPMVTDQVIQDSLDREAGS
;
A
#
# COMPACT_ATOMS: atom_id res chain seq x y z
N MET A 1 17.97 -7.44 -31.73
CA MET A 1 16.80 -8.17 -32.27
C MET A 1 15.46 -7.76 -31.67
N GLY A 2 15.27 -7.74 -30.34
CA GLY A 2 13.98 -7.37 -29.74
C GLY A 2 13.39 -6.05 -30.27
N ALA A 3 14.21 -5.00 -30.41
CA ALA A 3 13.81 -3.73 -30.98
C ALA A 3 13.25 -3.84 -32.42
N LYS A 4 13.90 -4.63 -33.28
CA LYS A 4 13.44 -4.94 -34.64
C LYS A 4 12.07 -5.64 -34.63
N HIS A 5 11.90 -6.65 -33.77
CA HIS A 5 10.62 -7.38 -33.68
C HIS A 5 9.47 -6.49 -33.21
N VAL A 6 9.70 -5.67 -32.18
CA VAL A 6 8.70 -4.71 -31.68
C VAL A 6 8.34 -3.71 -32.77
N LEU A 7 9.32 -3.18 -33.50
CA LEU A 7 9.07 -2.25 -34.59
C LEU A 7 8.30 -2.91 -35.75
N CYS A 8 8.68 -4.11 -36.17
CA CYS A 8 7.96 -4.86 -37.21
C CYS A 8 6.51 -5.17 -36.80
N PHE A 9 6.26 -5.43 -35.51
CA PHE A 9 4.90 -5.59 -34.99
C PHE A 9 4.15 -4.26 -34.97
N ALA A 10 4.77 -3.19 -34.49
CA ALA A 10 4.22 -1.84 -34.43
C ALA A 10 3.73 -1.35 -35.80
N LYS A 11 4.48 -1.63 -36.88
CA LYS A 11 4.07 -1.31 -38.26
C LYS A 11 2.77 -1.98 -38.70
N LYS A 12 2.41 -3.13 -38.13
CA LYS A 12 1.16 -3.84 -38.43
C LYS A 12 -0.03 -3.25 -37.68
N CYS A 13 0.20 -2.39 -36.69
CA CYS A 13 -0.83 -1.79 -35.88
C CYS A 13 -1.38 -0.51 -36.54
N VAL A 14 -2.47 -0.64 -37.31
CA VAL A 14 -3.08 0.48 -38.07
C VAL A 14 -3.55 1.67 -37.23
N ARG A 15 -3.77 1.48 -35.92
CA ARG A 15 -4.15 2.55 -34.98
C ARG A 15 -2.97 3.11 -34.18
N LEU A 16 -1.77 2.59 -34.38
CA LEU A 16 -0.60 3.03 -33.63
C LEU A 16 -0.16 4.41 -34.13
N LYS A 17 -0.12 5.37 -33.20
CA LYS A 17 0.25 6.76 -33.50
C LYS A 17 1.74 7.04 -33.31
N VAL A 18 2.34 6.45 -32.28
CA VAL A 18 3.73 6.68 -31.91
C VAL A 18 4.31 5.40 -31.31
N LEU A 19 5.58 5.11 -31.62
CA LEU A 19 6.36 4.07 -30.96
C LEU A 19 7.44 4.72 -30.10
N VAL A 20 7.45 4.41 -28.81
CA VAL A 20 8.52 4.87 -27.90
C VAL A 20 9.56 3.77 -27.76
N HIS A 21 10.82 4.13 -28.01
CA HIS A 21 11.98 3.28 -27.78
C HIS A 21 12.82 3.81 -26.61
N VAL A 22 12.91 3.05 -25.52
CA VAL A 22 13.71 3.44 -24.35
C VAL A 22 15.13 2.88 -24.47
N SER A 23 16.10 3.79 -24.48
CA SER A 23 17.53 3.55 -24.57
C SER A 23 18.24 4.02 -23.30
N THR A 24 19.41 4.63 -23.41
CA THR A 24 20.18 5.24 -22.32
C THR A 24 21.03 6.38 -22.87
N ALA A 25 21.25 7.46 -22.12
CA ALA A 25 22.12 8.55 -22.54
C ALA A 25 23.59 8.10 -22.78
N PHE A 26 23.99 7.04 -22.08
CA PHE A 26 25.33 6.46 -22.17
C PHE A 26 25.61 5.64 -23.44
N VAL A 27 24.67 5.57 -24.39
CA VAL A 27 24.97 5.08 -25.76
C VAL A 27 26.07 5.90 -26.43
N SER A 28 26.33 7.11 -25.95
CA SER A 28 27.43 8.00 -26.36
C SER A 28 28.83 7.52 -25.93
N GLY A 29 28.92 6.50 -25.06
CA GLY A 29 30.17 5.91 -24.57
C GLY A 29 30.92 6.83 -23.61
N GLU A 30 32.22 7.02 -23.84
CA GLU A 30 33.13 7.80 -22.99
C GLU A 30 33.40 9.22 -23.53
N ARG A 31 32.54 9.73 -24.43
CA ARG A 31 32.68 11.08 -24.99
C ARG A 31 32.65 12.14 -23.88
N ALA A 32 33.57 13.10 -23.96
CA ALA A 32 33.66 14.21 -23.01
C ALA A 32 33.03 15.49 -23.58
N GLY A 33 32.70 16.44 -22.71
CA GLY A 33 32.05 17.70 -23.10
C GLY A 33 30.54 17.57 -23.27
N LEU A 34 29.93 18.52 -23.98
CA LEU A 34 28.48 18.53 -24.22
C LEU A 34 28.10 17.47 -25.27
N ILE A 35 27.21 16.56 -24.90
CA ILE A 35 26.76 15.43 -25.74
C ILE A 35 25.37 15.74 -26.26
N LEU A 36 25.30 15.99 -27.56
CA LEU A 36 24.07 16.38 -28.25
C LEU A 36 23.12 15.21 -28.50
N GLU A 37 21.83 15.51 -28.65
CA GLU A 37 20.74 14.56 -28.93
C GLU A 37 20.75 14.06 -30.39
N THR A 38 21.85 13.42 -30.81
CA THR A 38 22.04 12.99 -32.20
C THR A 38 21.58 11.54 -32.43
N PRO A 39 20.94 11.23 -33.59
CA PRO A 39 20.63 9.86 -33.99
C PRO A 39 21.89 9.08 -34.38
N TYR A 40 21.78 7.75 -34.39
CA TYR A 40 22.81 6.85 -34.95
C TYR A 40 22.37 6.32 -36.32
N GLY A 41 23.27 6.40 -37.29
CA GLY A 41 23.20 5.70 -38.56
C GLY A 41 23.58 4.22 -38.44
N VAL A 42 23.13 3.41 -39.40
CA VAL A 42 23.54 2.00 -39.48
C VAL A 42 25.05 1.94 -39.73
N GLY A 43 25.75 1.20 -38.87
CA GLY A 43 27.19 1.03 -38.97
C GLY A 43 28.03 2.12 -38.30
N ASP A 44 27.40 3.11 -37.66
CA ASP A 44 28.11 4.11 -36.85
C ASP A 44 28.89 3.43 -35.71
N THR A 45 30.08 3.93 -35.42
CA THR A 45 30.91 3.47 -34.30
C THR A 45 31.47 4.65 -33.52
N LEU A 46 31.78 4.46 -32.24
CA LEU A 46 32.26 5.56 -31.40
C LEU A 46 33.74 5.89 -31.62
N ASN A 47 34.51 4.93 -32.12
CA ASN A 47 35.95 5.05 -32.36
C ASN A 47 36.33 5.18 -33.85
N GLY A 48 35.34 5.27 -34.75
CA GLY A 48 35.55 5.43 -36.19
C GLY A 48 35.95 4.15 -36.94
N VAL A 49 35.95 2.99 -36.27
CA VAL A 49 36.16 1.69 -36.93
C VAL A 49 34.99 1.41 -37.87
N CYS A 50 35.25 1.08 -39.13
CA CYS A 50 34.21 0.70 -40.09
C CYS A 50 33.81 -0.78 -39.93
N GLY A 51 32.62 -1.14 -40.45
CA GLY A 51 32.21 -2.54 -40.59
C GLY A 51 31.35 -3.10 -39.46
N LEU A 52 30.73 -2.26 -38.63
CA LEU A 52 29.67 -2.71 -37.72
C LEU A 52 28.44 -3.11 -38.55
N ASP A 53 28.22 -4.40 -38.70
CA ASP A 53 27.01 -4.98 -39.29
C ASP A 53 26.27 -5.80 -38.23
N ILE A 54 25.02 -5.42 -37.96
CA ILE A 54 24.22 -5.99 -36.86
C ILE A 54 23.83 -7.45 -37.14
N ASP A 55 23.60 -7.80 -38.42
CA ASP A 55 23.26 -9.16 -38.81
C ASP A 55 24.51 -10.07 -38.75
N GLU A 56 25.69 -9.55 -39.10
CA GLU A 56 26.97 -10.27 -38.90
C GLU A 56 27.31 -10.45 -37.41
N GLU A 57 27.12 -9.43 -36.56
CA GLU A 57 27.28 -9.59 -35.10
C GLU A 57 26.34 -10.68 -34.56
N LYS A 58 25.11 -10.78 -35.09
CA LYS A 58 24.17 -11.84 -34.69
C LYS A 58 24.66 -13.22 -35.13
N LYS A 59 25.20 -13.36 -36.35
CA LYS A 59 25.79 -14.62 -36.82
C LYS A 59 26.97 -15.03 -35.94
N LEU A 60 27.85 -14.11 -35.58
CA LEU A 60 28.98 -14.37 -34.68
C LEU A 60 28.51 -14.88 -33.32
N VAL A 61 27.47 -14.25 -32.74
CA VAL A 61 26.87 -14.69 -31.48
C VAL A 61 26.31 -16.12 -31.58
N ASP A 62 25.62 -16.44 -32.67
CA ASP A 62 25.03 -17.77 -32.88
C ASP A 62 26.09 -18.84 -33.11
N GLN A 63 27.13 -18.53 -33.90
CA GLN A 63 28.28 -19.41 -34.10
C GLN A 63 28.95 -19.73 -32.78
N LYS A 64 29.26 -18.70 -31.97
CA LYS A 64 29.93 -18.92 -30.68
C LYS A 64 29.08 -19.73 -29.71
N LEU A 65 27.78 -19.48 -29.68
CA LEU A 65 26.87 -20.24 -28.83
C LEU A 65 26.80 -21.71 -29.25
N ASN A 66 26.68 -21.98 -30.55
CA ASN A 66 26.64 -23.34 -31.09
C ASN A 66 27.96 -24.08 -30.86
N GLU A 67 29.10 -23.41 -31.00
CA GLU A 67 30.42 -23.97 -30.66
C GLU A 67 30.49 -24.41 -29.19
N LEU A 68 30.15 -23.52 -28.27
CA LEU A 68 30.21 -23.81 -26.83
C LEU A 68 29.24 -24.95 -26.44
N GLN A 69 28.08 -25.02 -27.09
CA GLN A 69 27.13 -26.12 -26.89
C GLN A 69 27.67 -27.45 -27.43
N ALA A 70 28.29 -27.43 -28.62
CA ALA A 70 28.92 -28.62 -29.22
C ALA A 70 30.12 -29.12 -28.39
N GLU A 71 30.85 -28.23 -27.74
CA GLU A 71 31.93 -28.54 -26.79
C GLU A 71 31.43 -29.10 -25.45
N GLY A 72 30.11 -29.17 -25.23
CA GLY A 72 29.52 -29.67 -23.99
C GLY A 72 29.74 -28.73 -22.79
N ALA A 73 29.94 -27.43 -23.02
CA ALA A 73 30.13 -26.45 -21.96
C ALA A 73 28.90 -26.35 -21.05
N THR A 74 29.12 -26.15 -19.75
CA THR A 74 28.02 -25.97 -18.79
C THR A 74 27.29 -24.64 -19.04
N ALA A 75 26.05 -24.54 -18.57
CA ALA A 75 25.26 -23.31 -18.71
C ALA A 75 25.97 -22.07 -18.12
N ASP A 76 26.67 -22.22 -16.99
CA ASP A 76 27.43 -21.13 -16.38
C ASP A 76 28.68 -20.77 -17.19
N ALA A 77 29.39 -21.76 -17.74
CA ALA A 77 30.54 -21.52 -18.61
C ALA A 77 30.12 -20.81 -19.90
N ILE A 78 29.01 -21.22 -20.52
CA ILE A 78 28.41 -20.55 -21.68
C ILE A 78 28.07 -19.10 -21.31
N LYS A 79 27.39 -18.89 -20.19
CA LYS A 79 26.99 -17.55 -19.73
C LYS A 79 28.18 -16.62 -19.56
N ASP A 80 29.26 -17.08 -18.94
CA ASP A 80 30.45 -16.25 -18.71
C ASP A 80 31.23 -15.99 -20.01
N ALA A 81 31.40 -17.01 -20.86
CA ALA A 81 32.03 -16.84 -22.17
C ALA A 81 31.26 -15.85 -23.06
N MET A 82 29.94 -15.91 -23.08
CA MET A 82 29.09 -14.99 -23.86
C MET A 82 29.14 -13.55 -23.32
N LYS A 83 29.27 -13.35 -21.99
CA LYS A 83 29.48 -12.02 -21.41
C LYS A 83 30.83 -11.44 -21.82
N ASP A 84 31.89 -12.23 -21.71
CA ASP A 84 33.25 -11.80 -22.05
C ASP A 84 33.33 -11.45 -23.55
N MET A 85 32.77 -12.30 -24.43
CA MET A 85 32.65 -12.00 -25.86
C MET A 85 31.90 -10.68 -26.11
N GLY A 86 30.73 -10.48 -25.49
CA GLY A 86 29.97 -9.23 -25.67
C GLY A 86 30.76 -7.98 -25.28
N MET A 87 31.55 -8.07 -24.20
CA MET A 87 32.41 -6.98 -23.74
C MET A 87 33.55 -6.70 -24.74
N GLU A 88 34.15 -7.74 -25.30
CA GLU A 88 35.17 -7.62 -26.35
C GLU A 88 34.59 -6.96 -27.61
N ARG A 89 33.43 -7.43 -28.09
CA ARG A 89 32.75 -6.84 -29.25
C ARG A 89 32.41 -5.36 -29.04
N ALA A 90 31.92 -4.99 -27.87
CA ALA A 90 31.63 -3.59 -27.55
C ALA A 90 32.89 -2.70 -27.68
N LYS A 91 34.04 -3.17 -27.15
CA LYS A 91 35.30 -2.44 -27.19
C LYS A 91 35.85 -2.27 -28.61
N VAL A 92 35.67 -3.25 -29.50
CA VAL A 92 36.09 -3.15 -30.91
C VAL A 92 35.53 -1.89 -31.58
N TYR A 93 34.27 -1.55 -31.29
CA TYR A 93 33.59 -0.40 -31.88
C TYR A 93 33.52 0.84 -30.96
N GLY A 94 34.26 0.83 -29.86
CA GLY A 94 34.44 1.99 -28.97
C GLY A 94 33.41 2.14 -27.86
N TRP A 95 32.53 1.17 -27.62
CA TRP A 95 31.61 1.18 -26.48
C TRP A 95 32.23 0.53 -25.24
N PRO A 96 31.96 1.06 -24.04
CA PRO A 96 32.57 0.56 -22.80
C PRO A 96 32.07 -0.81 -22.36
N ASN A 97 30.84 -1.19 -22.74
CA ASN A 97 30.26 -2.49 -22.42
C ASN A 97 29.13 -2.90 -23.37
N THR A 98 28.75 -4.17 -23.27
CA THR A 98 27.69 -4.81 -24.07
C THR A 98 26.34 -4.13 -23.93
N TYR A 99 26.00 -3.56 -22.76
CA TYR A 99 24.69 -2.95 -22.53
C TYR A 99 24.50 -1.70 -23.38
N VAL A 100 25.41 -0.73 -23.29
CA VAL A 100 25.31 0.50 -24.10
C VAL A 100 25.51 0.23 -25.58
N PHE A 101 26.35 -0.75 -25.93
CA PHE A 101 26.57 -1.18 -27.31
C PHE A 101 25.29 -1.73 -27.95
N THR A 102 24.61 -2.65 -27.25
CA THR A 102 23.37 -3.25 -27.76
C THR A 102 22.20 -2.28 -27.77
N LYS A 103 22.16 -1.29 -26.86
CA LYS A 103 21.22 -0.18 -26.92
C LYS A 103 21.45 0.72 -28.14
N ALA A 104 22.71 1.06 -28.44
CA ALA A 104 23.04 1.82 -29.65
C ALA A 104 22.63 1.08 -30.93
N MET A 105 22.95 -0.22 -31.05
CA MET A 105 22.47 -1.05 -32.17
C MET A 105 20.93 -1.13 -32.25
N GLY A 106 20.26 -1.14 -31.10
CA GLY A 106 18.80 -1.05 -31.02
C GLY A 106 18.26 0.23 -31.64
N GLU A 107 18.88 1.37 -31.32
CA GLU A 107 18.53 2.66 -31.91
C GLU A 107 18.81 2.70 -33.42
N MET A 108 19.93 2.16 -33.88
CA MET A 108 20.27 2.07 -35.31
C MET A 108 19.21 1.28 -36.09
N LEU A 109 18.81 0.11 -35.57
CA LEU A 109 17.77 -0.71 -36.18
C LEU A 109 16.43 0.00 -36.22
N VAL A 110 16.05 0.65 -35.12
CA VAL A 110 14.77 1.35 -35.05
C VAL A 110 14.77 2.55 -36.00
N GLY A 111 15.83 3.36 -35.98
CA GLY A 111 15.96 4.54 -36.85
C GLY A 111 15.97 4.17 -38.34
N HIS A 112 16.67 3.09 -38.71
CA HIS A 112 16.75 2.62 -40.09
C HIS A 112 15.45 2.00 -40.59
N LEU A 113 14.81 1.16 -39.78
CA LEU A 113 13.68 0.34 -40.21
C LEU A 113 12.33 1.02 -40.01
N LYS A 114 12.22 2.20 -39.38
CA LYS A 114 10.91 2.76 -38.99
C LYS A 114 10.00 3.16 -40.15
N GLU A 115 10.54 3.48 -41.33
CA GLU A 115 9.80 4.08 -42.46
C GLU A 115 8.99 5.32 -42.00
N ASP A 116 7.69 5.37 -42.29
CA ASP A 116 6.78 6.47 -41.95
C ASP A 116 6.29 6.45 -40.49
N LEU A 117 6.66 5.42 -39.71
CA LEU A 117 6.26 5.33 -38.31
C LEU A 117 6.93 6.44 -37.49
N SER A 118 6.12 7.18 -36.71
CA SER A 118 6.63 8.15 -35.73
C SER A 118 7.30 7.40 -34.58
N VAL A 119 8.59 7.70 -34.36
CA VAL A 119 9.40 7.07 -33.32
C VAL A 119 10.00 8.14 -32.43
N VAL A 120 9.82 7.93 -31.12
CA VAL A 120 10.45 8.72 -30.07
C VAL A 120 11.48 7.85 -29.35
N ILE A 121 12.72 8.34 -29.23
CA ILE A 121 13.78 7.68 -28.45
C ILE A 121 13.96 8.44 -27.13
N ILE A 122 13.77 7.75 -26.00
CA ILE A 122 14.03 8.31 -24.67
C ILE A 122 15.35 7.74 -24.15
N ARG A 123 16.29 8.63 -23.82
CA ARG A 123 17.63 8.32 -23.32
C ARG A 123 17.77 8.81 -21.86
N PRO A 124 17.31 8.02 -20.86
CA PRO A 124 17.53 8.37 -19.46
C PRO A 124 18.99 8.20 -19.05
N THR A 125 19.42 8.98 -18.06
CA THR A 125 20.70 8.83 -17.37
C THR A 125 20.59 7.77 -16.26
N ILE A 126 21.36 7.84 -15.18
CA ILE A 126 21.28 6.84 -14.11
C ILE A 126 19.95 7.00 -13.37
N VAL A 127 19.04 6.06 -13.58
CA VAL A 127 17.72 6.10 -12.94
C VAL A 127 17.83 5.73 -11.45
N THR A 128 17.28 6.58 -10.58
CA THR A 128 17.25 6.42 -9.12
C THR A 128 15.82 6.20 -8.61
N SER A 129 15.63 6.16 -7.28
CA SER A 129 14.28 6.06 -6.71
C SER A 129 13.38 7.19 -7.19
N THR A 130 12.09 6.96 -7.17
CA THR A 130 11.08 7.97 -7.54
C THR A 130 11.16 9.20 -6.63
N TYR A 131 10.85 10.36 -7.22
CA TYR A 131 10.79 11.64 -6.55
C TYR A 131 9.44 11.87 -5.86
N LYS A 132 8.32 11.64 -6.57
CA LYS A 132 6.96 11.69 -6.03
C LYS A 132 6.09 10.47 -6.33
N GLU A 133 6.21 9.78 -7.47
CA GLU A 133 5.23 8.77 -7.91
C GLU A 133 5.87 7.39 -8.21
N PRO A 134 5.24 6.25 -7.88
CA PRO A 134 3.96 6.11 -7.17
C PRO A 134 4.09 6.48 -5.69
N PHE A 135 5.32 6.50 -5.15
CA PHE A 135 5.65 7.21 -3.93
C PHE A 135 7.12 7.60 -3.79
N PRO A 136 7.52 8.68 -3.08
CA PRO A 136 8.92 9.04 -2.89
C PRO A 136 9.74 7.88 -2.34
N GLY A 137 10.90 7.64 -2.95
CA GLY A 137 11.84 6.63 -2.46
C GLY A 137 11.52 5.21 -2.93
N TRP A 138 10.51 5.02 -3.80
CA TRP A 138 10.27 3.73 -4.42
C TRP A 138 11.42 3.37 -5.37
N VAL A 139 11.97 2.17 -5.18
CA VAL A 139 13.03 1.62 -6.02
C VAL A 139 12.84 0.11 -6.16
N GLU A 140 12.99 -0.39 -7.40
CA GLU A 140 12.88 -1.82 -7.68
C GLU A 140 14.22 -2.54 -7.37
N GLY A 141 14.38 -2.89 -6.10
CA GLY A 141 15.57 -3.57 -5.58
C GLY A 141 16.79 -2.64 -5.47
N VAL A 142 17.94 -3.20 -5.04
CA VAL A 142 19.18 -2.43 -4.85
C VAL A 142 19.99 -2.45 -6.15
N ARG A 143 20.05 -1.34 -6.89
CA ARG A 143 20.77 -1.21 -8.18
C ARG A 143 21.77 -0.06 -8.15
N THR A 144 22.87 -0.18 -8.89
CA THR A 144 23.88 0.88 -9.13
C THR A 144 24.23 1.73 -7.90
N ILE A 145 23.62 2.91 -7.74
CA ILE A 145 23.90 3.85 -6.64
C ILE A 145 23.44 3.32 -5.28
N ASP A 146 22.35 2.54 -5.23
CA ASP A 146 21.83 1.92 -4.01
C ASP A 146 22.85 0.93 -3.43
N SER A 147 23.55 0.20 -4.31
CA SER A 147 24.59 -0.75 -3.91
C SER A 147 25.77 -0.06 -3.24
N LEU A 148 26.13 1.14 -3.72
CA LEU A 148 27.16 1.98 -3.12
C LEU A 148 26.71 2.49 -1.75
N ALA A 149 25.48 3.00 -1.65
CA ALA A 149 24.90 3.48 -0.39
C ALA A 149 24.81 2.37 0.66
N VAL A 150 24.32 1.18 0.31
CA VAL A 150 24.26 0.00 1.20
C VAL A 150 25.65 -0.46 1.62
N GLY A 151 26.59 -0.54 0.67
CA GLY A 151 27.98 -0.94 0.93
C GLY A 151 28.69 0.04 1.87
N TYR A 152 28.46 1.34 1.67
CA TYR A 152 28.99 2.41 2.50
C TYR A 152 28.37 2.41 3.90
N GLY A 153 27.04 2.38 4.01
CA GLY A 153 26.35 2.32 5.30
C GLY A 153 26.79 1.12 6.13
N LYS A 154 26.95 -0.06 5.52
CA LYS A 154 27.47 -1.27 6.19
C LYS A 154 28.96 -1.21 6.55
N GLY A 155 29.65 -0.10 6.28
CA GLY A 155 31.08 0.08 6.55
C GLY A 155 32.00 -0.79 5.70
N ARG A 156 31.47 -1.35 4.60
CA ARG A 156 32.23 -2.25 3.69
C ARG A 156 32.92 -1.48 2.57
N LEU A 157 32.41 -0.30 2.22
CA LEU A 157 32.99 0.57 1.20
C LEU A 157 33.98 1.55 1.84
N THR A 158 35.24 1.12 2.01
CA THR A 158 36.29 1.95 2.63
C THR A 158 37.03 2.87 1.65
N CYS A 159 36.96 2.56 0.36
CA CYS A 159 37.51 3.38 -0.73
C CYS A 159 36.61 3.32 -1.94
N PHE A 160 36.66 4.35 -2.78
CA PHE A 160 35.87 4.46 -4.00
C PHE A 160 36.77 4.96 -5.14
N LEU A 161 36.67 4.34 -6.31
CA LEU A 161 37.38 4.82 -7.50
C LEU A 161 36.48 5.82 -8.22
N GLY A 162 37.02 6.96 -8.63
CA GLY A 162 36.28 7.92 -9.46
C GLY A 162 36.81 9.33 -9.38
N ASP A 163 36.32 10.19 -10.26
CA ASP A 163 36.55 11.62 -10.21
C ASP A 163 35.56 12.25 -9.22
N ILE A 164 36.03 12.61 -8.02
CA ILE A 164 35.18 13.18 -6.97
C ILE A 164 34.52 14.50 -7.38
N THR A 165 35.12 15.21 -8.33
CA THR A 165 34.59 16.47 -8.87
C THR A 165 33.63 16.26 -10.04
N GLY A 166 33.58 15.03 -10.56
CA GLY A 166 32.73 14.63 -11.67
C GLY A 166 31.24 14.69 -11.33
N ILE A 167 30.42 14.82 -12.37
CA ILE A 167 28.97 14.83 -12.28
C ILE A 167 28.49 13.37 -12.27
N VAL A 168 27.62 13.06 -11.31
CA VAL A 168 26.84 11.82 -11.29
C VAL A 168 25.49 12.15 -11.91
N ASP A 169 25.36 11.92 -13.21
CA ASP A 169 24.09 12.23 -13.87
C ASP A 169 23.04 11.18 -13.51
N VAL A 170 22.20 11.56 -12.54
CA VAL A 170 21.07 10.78 -12.06
C VAL A 170 19.75 11.45 -12.37
N ILE A 171 18.70 10.65 -12.46
CA ILE A 171 17.33 11.15 -12.61
C ILE A 171 16.33 10.22 -11.89
N PRO A 172 15.35 10.75 -11.14
CA PRO A 172 14.27 9.94 -10.56
C PRO A 172 13.44 9.20 -11.61
N ALA A 173 13.01 7.98 -11.28
CA ALA A 173 12.32 7.09 -12.23
C ALA A 173 10.99 7.64 -12.77
N ASP A 174 10.21 8.31 -11.93
CA ASP A 174 8.95 8.97 -12.30
C ASP A 174 9.14 10.12 -13.27
N MET A 175 10.20 10.92 -13.11
CA MET A 175 10.51 11.97 -14.09
C MET A 175 10.79 11.40 -15.49
N VAL A 176 11.41 10.21 -15.57
CA VAL A 176 11.60 9.51 -16.85
C VAL A 176 10.27 9.05 -17.45
N VAL A 177 9.38 8.51 -16.62
CA VAL A 177 8.05 8.07 -17.06
C VAL A 177 7.20 9.27 -17.52
N ASN A 178 7.22 10.37 -16.78
CA ASN A 178 6.52 11.59 -17.15
C ASN A 178 7.04 12.15 -18.48
N ALA A 179 8.36 12.15 -18.69
CA ALA A 179 8.95 12.53 -19.97
C ALA A 179 8.49 11.61 -21.12
N ILE A 180 8.38 10.29 -20.89
CA ILE A 180 7.84 9.33 -21.88
C ILE A 180 6.40 9.69 -22.25
N ILE A 181 5.52 9.90 -21.26
CA ILE A 181 4.10 10.17 -21.49
C ILE A 181 3.93 11.49 -22.25
N VAL A 182 4.62 12.54 -21.82
CA VAL A 182 4.54 13.85 -22.48
C VAL A 182 5.09 13.79 -23.90
N ALA A 183 6.17 13.04 -24.14
CA ALA A 183 6.69 12.82 -25.48
C ALA A 183 5.70 12.05 -26.37
N MET A 184 5.01 11.02 -25.83
CA MET A 184 3.98 10.30 -26.59
C MET A 184 2.87 11.24 -27.06
N VAL A 185 2.38 12.11 -26.17
CA VAL A 185 1.31 13.07 -26.49
C VAL A 185 1.77 14.08 -27.53
N ALA A 186 2.98 14.64 -27.35
CA ALA A 186 3.53 15.64 -28.27
C ALA A 186 3.70 15.12 -29.70
N HIS A 187 4.00 13.83 -29.86
CA HIS A 187 4.26 13.19 -31.15
C HIS A 187 3.08 12.40 -31.73
N ALA A 188 2.00 12.22 -30.99
CA ALA A 188 0.86 11.38 -31.39
C ALA A 188 0.20 11.82 -32.72
N ASN A 189 0.27 13.11 -33.07
CA ASN A 189 -0.32 13.64 -34.32
C ASN A 189 0.75 14.24 -35.25
N ARG A 190 2.03 13.89 -35.06
CA ARG A 190 3.15 14.38 -35.88
C ARG A 190 3.83 13.20 -36.58
N PRO A 191 3.21 12.67 -37.65
CA PRO A 191 3.78 11.55 -38.40
C PRO A 191 5.13 11.94 -39.00
N SER A 192 6.06 10.99 -39.03
CA SER A 192 7.42 11.13 -39.58
C SER A 192 8.39 12.07 -38.84
N GLU A 193 7.99 12.71 -37.74
CA GLU A 193 8.91 13.45 -36.86
C GLU A 193 9.66 12.46 -35.94
N ASN A 194 11.00 12.54 -35.93
CA ASN A 194 11.82 11.78 -34.98
C ASN A 194 12.29 12.70 -33.88
N ALA A 195 12.12 12.27 -32.64
CA ALA A 195 12.65 12.99 -31.50
C ALA A 195 13.51 12.07 -30.64
N ILE A 196 14.63 12.63 -30.18
CA ILE A 196 15.49 12.02 -29.18
C ILE A 196 15.48 12.96 -27.99
N TYR A 197 15.14 12.41 -26.82
CA TYR A 197 15.09 13.13 -25.57
C TYR A 197 16.10 12.51 -24.59
N GLN A 198 17.12 13.27 -24.24
CA GLN A 198 17.98 12.98 -23.11
C GLN A 198 17.28 13.44 -21.83
N VAL A 199 17.06 12.51 -20.91
CA VAL A 199 16.39 12.76 -19.64
C VAL A 199 17.40 12.56 -18.52
N GLY A 200 17.99 13.66 -18.09
CA GLY A 200 19.09 13.69 -17.13
C GLY A 200 19.20 15.03 -16.42
N SER A 201 20.08 15.10 -15.43
CA SER A 201 20.26 16.28 -14.58
C SER A 201 21.54 17.08 -14.87
N SER A 202 22.50 16.54 -15.63
CA SER A 202 23.86 17.12 -15.72
C SER A 202 23.95 18.56 -16.22
N VAL A 203 23.11 18.99 -17.16
CA VAL A 203 23.11 20.38 -17.65
C VAL A 203 22.40 21.33 -16.68
N ARG A 204 21.26 20.89 -16.13
CA ARG A 204 20.30 21.81 -15.47
C ARG A 204 20.42 21.83 -13.95
N ASN A 205 20.68 20.69 -13.33
CA ASN A 205 20.80 20.55 -11.88
C ASN A 205 21.84 19.47 -11.54
N PRO A 206 23.14 19.70 -11.82
CA PRO A 206 24.16 18.66 -11.73
C PRO A 206 24.41 18.21 -10.28
N MET A 207 24.27 16.91 -10.02
CA MET A 207 24.72 16.28 -8.78
C MET A 207 26.19 15.86 -8.91
N ARG A 208 27.08 16.26 -7.98
CA ARG A 208 28.49 15.84 -7.99
C ARG A 208 28.74 14.67 -7.05
N TYR A 209 29.81 13.91 -7.30
CA TYR A 209 30.22 12.84 -6.38
C TYR A 209 30.57 13.36 -4.98
N THR A 210 31.07 14.61 -4.85
CA THR A 210 31.23 15.28 -3.55
C THR A 210 29.91 15.39 -2.80
N ASN A 211 28.84 15.86 -3.46
CA ASN A 211 27.51 15.99 -2.84
C ASN A 211 27.01 14.63 -2.35
N LEU A 212 27.13 13.60 -3.19
CA LEU A 212 26.73 12.24 -2.83
C LEU A 212 27.55 11.70 -1.64
N GLN A 213 28.86 11.95 -1.61
CA GLN A 213 29.73 11.55 -0.51
C GLN A 213 29.38 12.29 0.79
N ASP A 214 29.13 13.60 0.72
CA ASP A 214 28.78 14.42 1.87
C ASP A 214 27.41 14.04 2.43
N CYS A 215 26.39 13.89 1.58
CA CYS A 215 25.06 13.42 1.97
C CYS A 215 25.15 12.03 2.60
N GLY A 216 25.88 11.10 1.96
CA GLY A 216 26.10 9.76 2.50
C GLY A 216 26.81 9.80 3.85
N PHE A 217 27.92 10.56 3.98
CA PHE A 217 28.66 10.67 5.23
C PHE A 217 27.80 11.29 6.33
N ASN A 218 27.12 12.39 6.07
CA ASN A 218 26.25 13.05 7.04
C ASN A 218 25.09 12.11 7.44
N TYR A 219 24.40 11.51 6.47
CA TYR A 219 23.31 10.58 6.72
C TYR A 219 23.77 9.39 7.55
N PHE A 220 24.81 8.65 7.14
CA PHE A 220 25.25 7.44 7.85
C PHE A 220 26.07 7.73 9.12
N THR A 221 26.55 8.96 9.32
CA THR A 221 27.12 9.38 10.62
C THR A 221 26.01 9.67 11.63
N ASN A 222 24.99 10.42 11.22
CA ASN A 222 23.85 10.78 12.07
C ASN A 222 22.89 9.61 12.28
N LYS A 223 22.74 8.76 11.26
CA LYS A 223 21.85 7.60 11.20
C LYS A 223 22.67 6.34 10.85
N PRO A 224 23.57 5.87 11.72
CA PRO A 224 24.48 4.76 11.43
C PRO A 224 23.75 3.46 11.12
N TRP A 225 24.36 2.64 10.25
CA TRP A 225 23.88 1.29 10.01
C TRP A 225 24.15 0.43 11.24
N ILE A 226 23.19 -0.40 11.65
CA ILE A 226 23.39 -1.29 12.79
C ILE A 226 23.96 -2.62 12.29
N GLY A 227 25.14 -2.99 12.78
CA GLY A 227 25.81 -4.23 12.48
C GLY A 227 25.02 -5.44 12.97
N LYS A 228 25.41 -6.65 12.54
CA LYS A 228 24.78 -7.90 13.01
C LYS A 228 24.93 -8.12 14.53
N ASP A 229 25.89 -7.44 15.14
CA ASP A 229 26.20 -7.46 16.57
C ASP A 229 25.51 -6.35 17.36
N GLY A 230 24.55 -5.63 16.76
CA GLY A 230 23.79 -4.55 17.40
C GLY A 230 24.57 -3.25 17.57
N ARG A 231 25.85 -3.18 17.17
CA ARG A 231 26.66 -1.97 17.30
C ARG A 231 26.50 -1.04 16.10
N PRO A 232 26.46 0.29 16.30
CA PRO A 232 26.49 1.25 15.20
C PRO A 232 27.78 1.11 14.38
N VAL A 233 27.65 0.90 13.08
CA VAL A 233 28.76 0.93 12.14
C VAL A 233 29.22 2.37 12.00
N LYS A 234 30.44 2.64 12.48
CA LYS A 234 31.09 3.93 12.28
C LYS A 234 31.61 4.02 10.86
N VAL A 235 30.95 4.81 10.04
CA VAL A 235 31.44 5.15 8.70
C VAL A 235 32.45 6.29 8.79
N GLY A 236 33.48 6.25 7.97
CA GLY A 236 34.42 7.35 7.77
C GLY A 236 34.28 7.90 6.35
N ARG A 237 34.76 9.12 6.10
CA ARG A 237 34.81 9.66 4.74
C ARG A 237 35.58 8.69 3.84
N VAL A 238 34.91 8.22 2.78
CA VAL A 238 35.47 7.25 1.85
C VAL A 238 36.72 7.80 1.20
N LYS A 239 37.80 7.03 1.17
CA LYS A 239 39.00 7.42 0.44
C LYS A 239 38.74 7.33 -1.07
N VAL A 240 38.70 8.48 -1.74
CA VAL A 240 38.51 8.51 -3.20
C VAL A 240 39.85 8.34 -3.90
N LEU A 241 39.88 7.39 -4.83
CA LEU A 241 41.04 7.05 -5.65
C LEU A 241 40.80 7.68 -7.02
N SER A 242 41.45 8.81 -7.28
CA SER A 242 41.20 9.65 -8.46
C SER A 242 41.83 9.15 -9.75
N SER A 243 42.49 7.99 -9.73
CA SER A 243 43.08 7.38 -10.92
C SER A 243 43.24 5.87 -10.77
N MET A 244 43.24 5.16 -11.89
CA MET A 244 43.52 3.72 -11.90
C MET A 244 44.91 3.38 -11.36
N ALA A 245 45.90 4.24 -11.57
CA ALA A 245 47.23 4.06 -10.98
C ALA A 245 47.16 4.10 -9.45
N SER A 246 46.41 5.03 -8.87
CA SER A 246 46.21 5.10 -7.41
C SER A 246 45.44 3.89 -6.87
N PHE A 247 44.45 3.40 -7.63
CA PHE A 247 43.68 2.21 -7.28
C PHE A 247 44.52 0.94 -7.34
N HIS A 248 45.28 0.71 -8.42
CA HIS A 248 46.19 -0.43 -8.51
C HIS A 248 47.24 -0.42 -7.40
N ARG A 249 47.83 0.73 -7.07
CA ARG A 249 48.75 0.85 -5.94
C ARG A 249 48.07 0.49 -4.62
N TYR A 250 46.86 1.00 -4.39
CA TYR A 250 46.10 0.69 -3.18
C TYR A 250 45.74 -0.80 -3.08
N MET A 251 45.28 -1.41 -4.17
CA MET A 251 44.94 -2.83 -4.25
C MET A 251 46.18 -3.72 -4.07
N ALA A 252 47.30 -3.33 -4.69
CA ALA A 252 48.57 -4.04 -4.56
C ALA A 252 49.02 -4.09 -3.10
N ILE A 253 49.10 -2.92 -2.45
CA ILE A 253 49.60 -2.80 -1.08
C ILE A 253 48.65 -3.48 -0.08
N ARG A 254 47.35 -3.23 -0.19
CA ARG A 254 46.39 -3.61 0.86
C ARG A 254 45.82 -5.02 0.70
N TYR A 255 45.78 -5.57 -0.52
CA TYR A 255 45.13 -6.85 -0.78
C TYR A 255 46.02 -7.85 -1.51
N LEU A 256 46.68 -7.48 -2.62
CA LEU A 256 47.46 -8.44 -3.41
C LEU A 256 48.73 -8.93 -2.69
N LEU A 257 49.45 -8.06 -1.97
CA LEU A 257 50.60 -8.48 -1.16
C LEU A 257 50.18 -9.47 -0.06
N LEU A 258 49.07 -9.21 0.63
CA LEU A 258 48.53 -10.12 1.66
C LEU A 258 48.05 -11.44 1.05
N LEU A 259 47.40 -11.39 -0.12
CA LEU A 259 46.99 -12.59 -0.84
C LEU A 259 48.20 -13.43 -1.25
N LYS A 260 49.28 -12.81 -1.72
CA LYS A 260 50.53 -13.49 -2.08
C LYS A 260 51.23 -14.10 -0.87
N GLY A 261 51.20 -13.40 0.27
CA GLY A 261 51.67 -13.96 1.55
C GLY A 261 50.82 -15.16 2.01
N LEU A 262 49.49 -15.07 1.83
CA LEU A 262 48.56 -16.16 2.15
C LEU A 262 48.74 -17.35 1.20
N GLU A 263 49.02 -17.12 -0.08
CA GLU A 263 49.36 -18.15 -1.07
C GLU A 263 50.62 -18.94 -0.63
N LEU A 264 51.69 -18.22 -0.28
CA LEU A 264 52.93 -18.83 0.22
C LEU A 264 52.70 -19.63 1.50
N ALA A 265 51.93 -19.08 2.45
CA ALA A 265 51.56 -19.78 3.67
C ALA A 265 50.70 -21.01 3.37
N ASN A 266 49.74 -20.91 2.46
CA ASN A 266 48.89 -22.01 2.06
C ASN A 266 49.70 -23.17 1.45
N THR A 267 50.69 -22.85 0.61
CA THR A 267 51.65 -23.84 0.09
C THR A 267 52.53 -24.43 1.18
N ALA A 268 53.06 -23.61 2.11
CA ALA A 268 53.92 -24.06 3.19
C ALA A 268 53.20 -24.95 4.23
N PHE A 269 51.88 -24.75 4.41
CA PHE A 269 51.05 -25.51 5.33
C PHE A 269 50.12 -26.52 4.62
N CYS A 270 50.57 -27.11 3.51
CA CYS A 270 49.87 -28.19 2.80
C CYS A 270 48.37 -27.90 2.51
N HIS A 271 48.06 -26.73 1.97
CA HIS A 271 46.71 -26.29 1.60
C HIS A 271 45.75 -26.05 2.79
N PHE A 272 46.26 -25.90 4.02
CA PHE A 272 45.42 -25.63 5.20
C PHE A 272 44.57 -24.35 5.09
N PHE A 273 45.00 -23.36 4.32
CA PHE A 273 44.29 -22.08 4.14
C PHE A 273 43.56 -21.97 2.79
N GLU A 274 43.38 -23.07 2.06
CA GLU A 274 42.88 -23.07 0.68
C GLU A 274 41.52 -22.38 0.54
N ASP A 275 40.59 -22.65 1.47
CA ASP A 275 39.27 -22.00 1.48
C ASP A 275 39.36 -20.49 1.67
N LYS A 276 40.27 -20.03 2.54
CA LYS A 276 40.46 -18.61 2.85
C LYS A 276 41.18 -17.89 1.72
N TYR A 277 42.17 -18.55 1.10
CA TYR A 277 42.87 -18.05 -0.09
C TYR A 277 41.92 -17.93 -1.28
N SER A 278 41.20 -19.00 -1.60
CA SER A 278 40.27 -19.04 -2.73
C SER A 278 39.13 -18.02 -2.58
N ASP A 279 38.55 -17.87 -1.39
CA ASP A 279 37.53 -16.85 -1.12
C ASP A 279 38.08 -15.42 -1.27
N LEU A 280 39.26 -15.13 -0.73
CA LEU A 280 39.88 -13.81 -0.84
C LEU A 280 40.28 -13.49 -2.30
N ASN A 281 40.87 -14.45 -3.00
CA ASN A 281 41.24 -14.34 -4.42
C ASN A 281 39.99 -14.08 -5.29
N ARG A 282 38.92 -14.85 -5.07
CA ARG A 282 37.63 -14.67 -5.75
C ARG A 282 37.06 -13.26 -5.51
N LYS A 283 37.05 -12.79 -4.26
CA LYS A 283 36.59 -11.44 -3.90
C LYS A 283 37.41 -10.35 -4.58
N ILE A 284 38.73 -10.48 -4.61
CA ILE A 284 39.62 -9.51 -5.27
C ILE A 284 39.36 -9.50 -6.78
N LYS A 285 39.32 -10.67 -7.44
CA LYS A 285 38.99 -10.78 -8.87
C LYS A 285 37.65 -10.17 -9.20
N PHE A 286 36.63 -10.38 -8.35
CA PHE A 286 35.31 -9.77 -8.51
C PHE A 286 35.37 -8.24 -8.43
N VAL A 287 36.07 -7.67 -7.43
CA VAL A 287 36.24 -6.21 -7.30
C VAL A 287 36.97 -5.62 -8.51
N MET A 288 38.01 -6.29 -9.00
CA MET A 288 38.74 -5.86 -10.20
C MET A 288 37.84 -5.83 -11.44
N LYS A 289 37.07 -6.90 -11.69
CA LYS A 289 36.09 -6.94 -12.80
C LYS A 289 35.04 -5.83 -12.68
N LEU A 290 34.53 -5.57 -11.47
CA LEU A 290 33.53 -4.54 -11.23
C LEU A 290 34.10 -3.13 -11.49
N VAL A 291 35.31 -2.88 -11.02
CA VAL A 291 36.01 -1.61 -11.28
C VAL A 291 36.24 -1.39 -12.77
N GLU A 292 36.67 -2.41 -13.52
CA GLU A 292 36.85 -2.29 -14.96
C GLU A 292 35.54 -2.00 -15.69
N LEU A 293 34.44 -2.63 -15.27
CA LEU A 293 33.10 -2.41 -15.84
C LEU A 293 32.58 -0.99 -15.59
N TYR A 294 32.80 -0.45 -14.38
CA TYR A 294 32.27 0.86 -14.00
C TYR A 294 33.23 2.03 -14.26
N ARG A 295 34.52 1.77 -14.48
CA ARG A 295 35.55 2.79 -14.73
C ARG A 295 35.10 3.86 -15.75
N PRO A 296 34.54 3.50 -16.93
CA PRO A 296 34.08 4.47 -17.92
C PRO A 296 33.08 5.49 -17.37
N TYR A 297 32.23 5.08 -16.43
CA TYR A 297 31.20 5.92 -15.81
C TYR A 297 31.72 6.71 -14.61
N LEU A 298 32.67 6.13 -13.87
CA LEU A 298 33.28 6.76 -12.69
C LEU A 298 34.22 7.93 -13.06
N PHE A 299 34.73 7.94 -14.29
CA PHE A 299 35.57 9.00 -14.87
C PHE A 299 34.91 9.70 -16.06
N PHE A 300 33.59 9.57 -16.19
CA PHE A 300 32.86 10.20 -17.28
C PHE A 300 32.89 11.72 -17.13
N ARG A 301 33.31 12.41 -18.20
CA ARG A 301 33.44 13.87 -18.27
C ARG A 301 32.46 14.49 -19.28
N GLY A 302 31.47 13.73 -19.70
CA GLY A 302 30.39 14.19 -20.56
C GLY A 302 29.28 14.85 -19.75
N VAL A 303 28.55 15.74 -20.42
CA VAL A 303 27.34 16.38 -19.93
C VAL A 303 26.29 16.21 -21.02
N PHE A 304 25.11 15.73 -20.68
CA PHE A 304 24.07 15.36 -21.63
C PHE A 304 23.18 16.55 -21.95
N ASP A 305 23.23 17.03 -23.20
CA ASP A 305 22.37 18.12 -23.67
C ASP A 305 20.90 17.74 -23.52
N ASP A 306 20.09 18.65 -23.00
CA ASP A 306 18.67 18.43 -22.72
C ASP A 306 17.76 19.40 -23.47
N LEU A 307 18.26 20.02 -24.55
CA LEU A 307 17.55 21.07 -25.27
C LEU A 307 16.21 20.59 -25.85
N ASN A 308 16.12 19.39 -26.42
CA ASN A 308 14.83 18.86 -26.89
C ASN A 308 13.90 18.58 -25.71
N THR A 309 14.42 18.05 -24.60
CA THR A 309 13.64 17.80 -23.38
C THR A 309 13.11 19.11 -22.78
N GLU A 310 13.86 20.20 -22.83
CA GLU A 310 13.39 21.54 -22.48
C GLU A 310 12.27 22.02 -23.40
N LYS A 311 12.44 21.87 -24.72
CA LYS A 311 11.38 22.21 -25.69
C LYS A 311 10.11 21.40 -25.43
N LEU A 312 10.25 20.12 -25.07
CA LEU A 312 9.12 19.26 -24.70
C LEU A 312 8.41 19.76 -23.44
N ARG A 313 9.16 20.16 -22.40
CA ARG A 313 8.60 20.76 -21.18
C ARG A 313 7.87 22.08 -21.47
N MET A 314 8.43 22.93 -22.31
CA MET A 314 7.79 24.20 -22.71
C MET A 314 6.50 23.94 -23.49
N ALA A 315 6.52 23.04 -24.47
CA ALA A 315 5.34 22.66 -25.22
C ALA A 315 4.25 22.07 -24.31
N ALA A 316 4.61 21.28 -23.30
CA ALA A 316 3.64 20.76 -22.33
C ALA A 316 2.95 21.89 -21.54
N ARG A 317 3.74 22.88 -21.07
CA ARG A 317 3.21 24.06 -20.37
C ARG A 317 2.26 24.88 -21.24
N GLU A 318 2.62 25.13 -22.49
CA GLU A 318 1.82 25.92 -23.43
C GLU A 318 0.48 25.27 -23.77
N ASN A 319 0.41 23.93 -23.74
CA ASN A 319 -0.81 23.17 -24.06
C ASN A 319 -1.70 22.89 -22.83
N ASN A 320 -1.46 23.56 -21.69
CA ASN A 320 -2.16 23.32 -20.43
C ASN A 320 -2.20 21.84 -20.00
N LEU A 321 -1.22 21.03 -20.44
CA LEU A 321 -1.02 19.74 -19.79
C LEU A 321 -0.70 20.06 -18.34
N GLU A 322 -1.36 19.38 -17.40
CA GLU A 322 -1.11 19.55 -15.97
C GLU A 322 0.37 19.24 -15.70
N THR A 323 1.22 20.27 -15.76
CA THR A 323 2.69 20.20 -15.65
C THR A 323 3.18 19.70 -14.30
N ASP A 324 2.21 19.58 -13.43
CA ASP A 324 2.25 19.42 -12.02
C ASP A 324 1.89 17.94 -11.74
N MET A 325 1.04 17.32 -12.60
CA MET A 325 0.84 15.88 -12.76
C MET A 325 2.00 15.22 -13.53
N PHE A 326 2.41 15.77 -14.68
CA PHE A 326 3.53 15.23 -15.49
C PHE A 326 4.82 16.04 -15.32
N TYR A 327 5.31 16.16 -14.09
CA TYR A 327 6.55 16.88 -13.81
C TYR A 327 7.79 16.06 -14.20
N PHE A 328 8.77 16.70 -14.82
CA PHE A 328 10.08 16.08 -15.13
C PHE A 328 11.20 17.11 -15.31
N ASP A 329 11.10 18.27 -14.64
CA ASP A 329 12.19 19.26 -14.60
C ASP A 329 13.14 18.96 -13.43
N PRO A 330 14.40 18.55 -13.68
CA PRO A 330 15.36 18.24 -12.62
C PRO A 330 15.68 19.43 -11.73
N LYS A 331 15.43 20.68 -12.16
CA LYS A 331 15.63 21.88 -11.34
C LYS A 331 14.77 21.91 -10.07
N THR A 332 13.71 21.12 -10.03
CA THR A 332 12.82 21.01 -8.86
C THR A 332 13.40 20.12 -7.74
N ILE A 333 14.49 19.38 -8.01
CA ILE A 333 15.09 18.46 -7.07
C ILE A 333 16.06 19.22 -6.16
N ASP A 334 15.80 19.20 -4.85
CA ASP A 334 16.84 19.43 -3.84
C ASP A 334 17.60 18.11 -3.64
N TRP A 335 18.85 18.04 -4.08
CA TRP A 335 19.64 16.81 -4.01
C TRP A 335 19.95 16.34 -2.59
N GLU A 336 20.12 17.27 -1.65
CA GLU A 336 20.43 16.91 -0.26
C GLU A 336 19.21 16.29 0.41
N ASP A 337 18.04 16.92 0.24
CA ASP A 337 16.77 16.40 0.72
C ASP A 337 16.42 15.07 0.06
N TYR A 338 16.47 15.02 -1.28
CA TYR A 338 16.18 13.80 -2.03
C TYR A 338 17.06 12.62 -1.59
N LEU A 339 18.37 12.81 -1.41
CA LEU A 339 19.24 11.71 -0.98
C LEU A 339 18.99 11.30 0.48
N THR A 340 18.91 12.28 1.38
CA THR A 340 18.91 12.08 2.83
C THR A 340 17.56 11.60 3.35
N ASN A 341 16.48 12.11 2.78
CA ASN A 341 15.12 11.94 3.28
C ASN A 341 14.26 11.04 2.39
N ILE A 342 14.54 10.96 1.08
CA ILE A 342 13.76 10.14 0.16
C ILE A 342 14.49 8.84 -0.20
N HIS A 343 15.68 8.96 -0.80
CA HIS A 343 16.38 7.85 -1.45
C HIS A 343 17.02 6.87 -0.45
N PHE A 344 17.88 7.33 0.47
CA PHE A 344 18.52 6.43 1.44
C PHE A 344 17.53 5.74 2.40
N PRO A 345 16.46 6.39 2.87
CA PRO A 345 15.47 5.73 3.73
C PRO A 345 14.63 4.67 3.02
N GLY A 346 14.33 4.80 1.73
CA GLY A 346 13.62 3.78 0.93
C GLY A 346 14.28 2.39 0.94
N VAL A 347 15.57 2.33 1.27
CA VAL A 347 16.36 1.10 1.43
C VAL A 347 16.13 0.40 2.79
N PHE A 348 15.39 1.00 3.74
CA PHE A 348 15.24 0.47 5.12
C PHE A 348 14.62 -0.93 5.21
N LEU A 349 13.62 -1.21 4.37
CA LEU A 349 12.88 -2.49 4.36
C LEU A 349 13.65 -3.63 3.67
N ASP A 350 14.78 -3.31 3.02
CA ASP A 350 15.66 -4.27 2.38
C ASP A 350 16.16 -5.31 3.40
N ASN A 351 15.92 -6.59 3.07
CA ASN A 351 16.38 -7.73 3.84
C ASN A 351 15.97 -7.67 5.33
N LYS A 352 14.79 -7.09 5.64
CA LYS A 352 14.15 -7.10 6.96
C LYS A 352 13.27 -8.33 7.11
N THR A 353 13.23 -8.88 8.32
CA THR A 353 12.26 -9.90 8.71
C THR A 353 11.20 -9.27 9.61
N ILE A 354 9.93 -9.44 9.25
CA ILE A 354 8.80 -8.73 9.86
C ILE A 354 7.81 -9.74 10.45
N LEU A 355 7.42 -9.56 11.71
CA LEU A 355 6.28 -10.27 12.31
C LEU A 355 5.05 -9.38 12.24
N VAL A 356 3.94 -9.92 11.74
CA VAL A 356 2.63 -9.26 11.72
C VAL A 356 1.65 -10.10 12.52
N THR A 357 1.08 -9.52 13.59
CA THR A 357 -0.06 -10.13 14.29
C THR A 357 -1.38 -9.63 13.69
N GLY A 358 -2.45 -10.42 13.84
CA GLY A 358 -3.74 -10.05 13.26
C GLY A 358 -3.69 -10.05 11.74
N ALA A 359 -2.93 -10.96 11.13
CA ALA A 359 -2.67 -11.00 9.69
C ALA A 359 -3.93 -11.20 8.84
N THR A 360 -4.99 -11.76 9.43
CA THR A 360 -6.32 -11.91 8.81
C THR A 360 -7.18 -10.64 8.94
N GLY A 361 -6.70 -9.60 9.62
CA GLY A 361 -7.37 -8.31 9.77
C GLY A 361 -7.22 -7.42 8.53
N TYR A 362 -8.18 -6.49 8.38
CA TYR A 362 -8.30 -5.62 7.21
C TYR A 362 -7.03 -4.81 6.90
N LEU A 363 -6.53 -4.00 7.84
CA LEU A 363 -5.32 -3.20 7.66
C LEU A 363 -4.06 -4.05 7.46
N ALA A 364 -3.94 -5.17 8.18
CA ALA A 364 -2.78 -6.05 8.11
C ALA A 364 -2.62 -6.64 6.69
N LYS A 365 -3.72 -7.03 6.04
CA LYS A 365 -3.70 -7.52 4.65
C LYS A 365 -3.20 -6.46 3.68
N ILE A 366 -3.68 -5.22 3.79
CA ILE A 366 -3.25 -4.11 2.93
C ILE A 366 -1.77 -3.82 3.14
N PHE A 367 -1.30 -3.81 4.39
CA PHE A 367 0.12 -3.66 4.69
C PHE A 367 0.97 -4.77 4.07
N VAL A 368 0.60 -6.04 4.28
CA VAL A 368 1.33 -7.19 3.73
C VAL A 368 1.33 -7.18 2.21
N GLU A 369 0.18 -6.93 1.57
CA GLU A 369 0.08 -6.78 0.11
C GLU A 369 1.01 -5.68 -0.39
N LYS A 370 0.93 -4.49 0.23
CA LYS A 370 1.71 -3.33 -0.19
C LYS A 370 3.21 -3.63 -0.11
N ILE A 371 3.70 -4.17 1.00
CA ILE A 371 5.13 -4.49 1.14
C ILE A 371 5.56 -5.58 0.15
N LEU A 372 4.79 -6.64 -0.03
CA LEU A 372 5.12 -7.69 -1.00
C LEU A 372 5.13 -7.16 -2.44
N ARG A 373 4.23 -6.22 -2.77
CA ARG A 373 4.15 -5.60 -4.09
C ARG A 373 5.31 -4.63 -4.35
N VAL A 374 5.66 -3.81 -3.36
CA VAL A 374 6.55 -2.65 -3.54
C VAL A 374 7.98 -2.85 -3.01
N GLN A 375 8.21 -3.85 -2.15
CA GLN A 375 9.52 -4.18 -1.57
C GLN A 375 9.83 -5.69 -1.69
N PRO A 376 10.12 -6.20 -2.90
CA PRO A 376 10.38 -7.63 -3.13
C PRO A 376 11.62 -8.16 -2.39
N ASN A 377 12.52 -7.26 -1.95
CA ASN A 377 13.71 -7.61 -1.18
C ASN A 377 13.47 -7.76 0.32
N VAL A 378 12.24 -7.60 0.81
CA VAL A 378 11.89 -8.00 2.18
C VAL A 378 12.31 -9.46 2.36
N LYS A 379 12.98 -9.76 3.48
CA LYS A 379 13.56 -11.09 3.69
C LYS A 379 12.46 -12.12 3.88
N LYS A 380 11.58 -11.86 4.85
CA LYS A 380 10.53 -12.80 5.28
C LYS A 380 9.47 -12.11 6.13
N PHE A 381 8.23 -12.51 5.96
CA PHE A 381 7.10 -12.26 6.85
C PHE A 381 6.82 -13.49 7.69
N TYR A 382 6.71 -13.31 9.00
CA TYR A 382 5.96 -14.22 9.85
C TYR A 382 4.57 -13.63 10.04
N LEU A 383 3.53 -14.38 9.71
CA LEU A 383 2.15 -13.96 9.89
C LEU A 383 1.56 -14.80 11.00
N LEU A 384 1.23 -14.19 12.15
CA LEU A 384 0.59 -14.91 13.25
C LEU A 384 -0.90 -15.11 12.93
N LEU A 385 -1.34 -16.38 12.88
CA LEU A 385 -2.73 -16.76 12.63
C LEU A 385 -3.23 -17.64 13.78
N ARG A 386 -4.44 -17.35 14.28
CA ARG A 386 -5.11 -18.22 15.26
C ARG A 386 -5.47 -19.55 14.62
N ALA A 387 -4.70 -20.58 14.92
CA ALA A 387 -4.85 -21.89 14.30
C ALA A 387 -4.37 -22.97 15.26
N ALA A 388 -4.97 -24.16 15.17
CA ALA A 388 -4.60 -25.29 16.01
C ALA A 388 -3.17 -25.78 15.73
N ASP A 389 -2.77 -25.75 14.46
CA ASP A 389 -1.48 -26.22 13.95
C ASP A 389 -1.04 -25.47 12.67
N ALA A 390 0.13 -25.84 12.15
CA ALA A 390 0.72 -25.22 10.97
C ALA A 390 -0.08 -25.46 9.67
N ASN A 391 -0.79 -26.59 9.55
CA ASN A 391 -1.61 -26.89 8.38
C ASN A 391 -2.83 -25.98 8.36
N SER A 392 -3.54 -25.87 9.50
CA SER A 392 -4.64 -24.93 9.66
C SER A 392 -4.19 -23.47 9.45
N ALA A 393 -3.00 -23.09 9.94
CA ALA A 393 -2.46 -21.75 9.70
C ALA A 393 -2.18 -21.48 8.21
N THR A 394 -1.70 -22.48 7.48
CA THR A 394 -1.44 -22.41 6.03
C THR A 394 -2.75 -22.30 5.24
N GLU A 395 -3.78 -23.05 5.64
CA GLU A 395 -5.12 -22.95 5.06
C GLU A 395 -5.74 -21.57 5.28
N ARG A 396 -5.70 -21.06 6.51
CA ARG A 396 -6.16 -19.69 6.81
C ARG A 396 -5.39 -18.64 6.00
N LEU A 397 -4.06 -18.78 5.87
CA LEU A 397 -3.25 -17.89 5.04
C LEU A 397 -3.73 -17.90 3.58
N ARG A 398 -3.98 -19.08 3.02
CA ARG A 398 -4.46 -19.23 1.64
C ARG A 398 -5.84 -18.58 1.47
N ASP A 399 -6.79 -18.89 2.33
CA ASP A 399 -8.20 -18.56 2.09
C ASP A 399 -8.60 -17.17 2.61
N GLU A 400 -8.05 -16.77 3.76
CA GLU A 400 -8.42 -15.51 4.41
C GLU A 400 -7.51 -14.35 4.03
N VAL A 401 -6.29 -14.60 3.54
CA VAL A 401 -5.32 -13.56 3.19
C VAL A 401 -5.05 -13.55 1.70
N ILE A 402 -4.29 -14.52 1.19
CA ILE A 402 -3.78 -14.51 -0.20
C ILE A 402 -4.90 -14.70 -1.23
N GLY A 403 -5.95 -15.42 -0.88
CA GLY A 403 -7.13 -15.69 -1.71
C GLY A 403 -8.02 -14.47 -1.94
N LYS A 404 -7.85 -13.39 -1.16
CA LYS A 404 -8.69 -12.18 -1.27
C LYS A 404 -8.40 -11.42 -2.57
N ASP A 405 -9.40 -10.66 -3.04
CA ASP A 405 -9.26 -9.84 -4.26
C ASP A 405 -8.18 -8.76 -4.12
N LEU A 406 -7.85 -8.35 -2.89
CA LEU A 406 -6.73 -7.45 -2.60
C LEU A 406 -5.43 -7.89 -3.28
N PHE A 407 -5.11 -9.18 -3.22
CA PHE A 407 -3.89 -9.77 -3.78
C PHE A 407 -3.98 -9.99 -5.29
N ARG A 408 -5.01 -9.46 -5.98
CA ARG A 408 -5.16 -9.58 -7.44
C ARG A 408 -3.98 -8.96 -8.18
N VAL A 409 -3.49 -7.80 -7.74
CA VAL A 409 -2.34 -7.14 -8.36
C VAL A 409 -1.09 -8.01 -8.28
N LEU A 410 -0.86 -8.68 -7.14
CA LEU A 410 0.23 -9.66 -6.99
C LEU A 410 0.00 -10.93 -7.84
N ARG A 411 -1.24 -11.43 -7.94
CA ARG A 411 -1.59 -12.55 -8.83
C ARG A 411 -1.32 -12.22 -10.30
N GLU A 412 -1.74 -11.05 -10.75
CA GLU A 412 -1.50 -10.57 -12.12
C GLU A 412 0.00 -10.39 -12.39
N LYS A 413 0.75 -9.86 -11.41
CA LYS A 413 2.20 -9.65 -11.52
C LYS A 413 3.00 -10.96 -11.60
N HIS A 414 2.68 -11.94 -10.76
CA HIS A 414 3.49 -13.16 -10.62
C HIS A 414 2.96 -14.36 -11.41
N GLY A 415 1.69 -14.33 -11.85
CA GLY A 415 1.05 -15.42 -12.58
C GLY A 415 1.22 -16.77 -11.87
N ALA A 416 1.66 -17.79 -12.60
CA ALA A 416 1.93 -19.12 -12.07
C ALA A 416 3.02 -19.15 -10.98
N GLY A 417 3.90 -18.14 -10.92
CA GLY A 417 4.97 -18.03 -9.93
C GLY A 417 4.52 -17.52 -8.56
N LEU A 418 3.27 -17.09 -8.39
CA LEU A 418 2.80 -16.49 -7.13
C LEU A 418 3.00 -17.43 -5.94
N HIS A 419 2.65 -18.72 -6.08
CA HIS A 419 2.76 -19.67 -4.98
C HIS A 419 4.20 -19.79 -4.47
N SER A 420 5.17 -19.87 -5.38
CA SER A 420 6.59 -19.91 -5.04
C SER A 420 7.04 -18.63 -4.35
N PHE A 421 6.62 -17.47 -4.86
CA PHE A 421 6.96 -16.17 -4.27
C PHE A 421 6.41 -16.03 -2.84
N ILE A 422 5.14 -16.37 -2.62
CA ILE A 422 4.53 -16.32 -1.29
C ILE A 422 5.22 -17.32 -0.35
N SER A 423 5.48 -18.54 -0.80
CA SER A 423 6.15 -19.56 0.03
C SER A 423 7.58 -19.16 0.43
N GLU A 424 8.29 -18.43 -0.43
CA GLU A 424 9.61 -17.87 -0.12
C GLU A 424 9.53 -16.72 0.89
N LYS A 425 8.54 -15.83 0.73
CA LYS A 425 8.45 -14.58 1.49
C LYS A 425 7.61 -14.67 2.76
N VAL A 426 6.75 -15.65 2.91
CA VAL A 426 5.73 -15.67 3.97
C VAL A 426 5.74 -17.01 4.69
N THR A 427 5.77 -16.98 6.02
CA THR A 427 5.59 -18.15 6.87
C THR A 427 4.38 -17.93 7.78
N PRO A 428 3.32 -18.75 7.65
CA PRO A 428 2.22 -18.74 8.60
C PRO A 428 2.69 -19.31 9.94
N VAL A 429 2.34 -18.62 11.03
CA VAL A 429 2.71 -19.01 12.40
C VAL A 429 1.42 -19.27 13.18
N PRO A 430 1.12 -20.52 13.58
CA PRO A 430 -0.01 -20.80 14.45
C PRO A 430 0.24 -20.21 15.84
N GLY A 431 -0.65 -19.32 16.29
CA GLY A 431 -0.56 -18.71 17.61
C GLY A 431 -1.65 -17.67 17.89
N ASP A 432 -1.68 -17.19 19.12
CA ASP A 432 -2.67 -16.25 19.65
C ASP A 432 -2.01 -15.26 20.60
N ILE A 433 -2.31 -13.97 20.45
CA ILE A 433 -1.73 -12.92 21.29
C ILE A 433 -2.24 -12.95 22.73
N SER A 434 -3.39 -13.59 23.00
CA SER A 434 -3.94 -13.76 24.35
C SER A 434 -3.07 -14.66 25.24
N HIS A 435 -2.06 -15.34 24.67
CA HIS A 435 -1.14 -16.20 25.40
C HIS A 435 0.29 -15.65 25.43
N GLU A 436 1.02 -16.00 26.49
CA GLU A 436 2.46 -15.78 26.55
C GLU A 436 3.17 -16.43 25.35
N ASP A 437 4.29 -15.83 24.94
CA ASP A 437 5.03 -16.24 23.75
C ASP A 437 4.16 -16.35 22.48
N LEU A 438 3.06 -15.58 22.42
CA LEU A 438 2.09 -15.55 21.33
C LEU A 438 1.45 -16.91 21.05
N GLY A 439 1.42 -17.82 22.03
CA GLY A 439 0.88 -19.16 21.88
C GLY A 439 1.66 -20.06 20.90
N VAL A 440 2.87 -19.66 20.49
CA VAL A 440 3.70 -20.44 19.55
C VAL A 440 4.27 -21.66 20.27
N LYS A 441 3.72 -22.84 19.95
CA LYS A 441 4.09 -24.12 20.56
C LYS A 441 5.41 -24.68 20.05
N ASP A 442 5.74 -24.41 18.78
CA ASP A 442 6.98 -24.89 18.16
C ASP A 442 8.18 -24.10 18.70
N SER A 443 8.96 -24.74 19.57
CA SER A 443 10.16 -24.17 20.18
C SER A 443 11.22 -23.77 19.15
N SER A 444 11.39 -24.53 18.07
CA SER A 444 12.40 -24.27 17.05
C SER A 444 12.05 -23.04 16.21
N LEU A 445 10.77 -22.92 15.83
CA LEU A 445 10.23 -21.76 15.13
C LEU A 445 10.29 -20.52 16.00
N LYS A 446 9.94 -20.64 17.29
CA LYS A 446 10.00 -19.54 18.25
C LYS A 446 11.43 -19.01 18.43
N ASP A 447 12.40 -19.91 18.57
CA ASP A 447 13.82 -19.58 18.65
C ASP A 447 14.34 -18.92 17.35
N GLU A 448 13.89 -19.38 16.18
CA GLU A 448 14.17 -18.72 14.90
C GLU A 448 13.61 -17.29 14.88
N MET A 449 12.35 -17.12 15.26
CA MET A 449 11.68 -15.82 15.33
C MET A 449 12.42 -14.84 16.24
N TRP A 450 12.80 -15.26 17.46
CA TRP A 450 13.59 -14.42 18.37
C TRP A 450 14.96 -14.02 17.79
N ARG A 451 15.58 -14.86 16.96
CA ARG A 451 16.86 -14.53 16.32
C ARG A 451 16.73 -13.65 15.07
N GLU A 452 15.62 -13.73 14.35
CA GLU A 452 15.52 -13.18 13.00
C GLU A 452 14.66 -11.92 12.88
N ILE A 453 13.63 -11.73 13.73
CA ILE A 453 12.70 -10.60 13.59
C ILE A 453 13.41 -9.25 13.81
N ASP A 454 13.32 -8.37 12.81
CA ASP A 454 13.77 -6.97 12.88
C ASP A 454 12.63 -6.02 13.29
N VAL A 455 11.40 -6.27 12.86
CA VAL A 455 10.25 -5.37 13.10
C VAL A 455 9.01 -6.18 13.45
N MET A 456 8.25 -5.71 14.41
CA MET A 456 6.97 -6.31 14.78
C MET A 456 5.84 -5.30 14.61
N LEU A 457 4.79 -5.69 13.89
CA LEU A 457 3.56 -4.92 13.75
C LEU A 457 2.41 -5.64 14.44
N ASN A 458 1.79 -4.95 15.38
CA ASN A 458 0.67 -5.44 16.15
C ASN A 458 -0.65 -4.83 15.66
N PHE A 459 -1.32 -5.52 14.73
CA PHE A 459 -2.69 -5.19 14.30
C PHE A 459 -3.75 -6.00 15.04
N ALA A 460 -3.37 -7.06 15.75
CA ALA A 460 -4.31 -7.94 16.44
C ALA A 460 -5.09 -7.18 17.52
N ALA A 461 -6.42 -7.29 17.43
CA ALA A 461 -7.38 -6.72 18.35
C ALA A 461 -8.74 -7.37 18.13
N THR A 462 -9.58 -7.40 19.16
CA THR A 462 -11.03 -7.41 18.95
C THR A 462 -11.51 -5.98 18.79
N THR A 463 -12.21 -5.69 17.69
CA THR A 463 -12.75 -4.35 17.38
C THR A 463 -14.24 -4.25 17.67
N ASN A 464 -14.84 -5.29 18.25
CA ASN A 464 -16.25 -5.32 18.60
C ASN A 464 -16.49 -4.49 19.87
N PHE A 465 -17.32 -3.46 19.75
CA PHE A 465 -17.63 -2.54 20.86
C PHE A 465 -18.47 -3.20 21.96
N ASP A 466 -19.17 -4.29 21.63
CA ASP A 466 -20.02 -5.09 22.52
C ASP A 466 -19.44 -6.49 22.72
N GLU A 467 -18.11 -6.61 22.80
CA GLU A 467 -17.40 -7.86 23.12
C GLU A 467 -17.49 -8.20 24.62
N ARG A 468 -17.40 -9.48 24.95
CA ARG A 468 -17.24 -9.92 26.34
C ARG A 468 -15.99 -9.30 26.97
N TYR A 469 -16.11 -8.86 28.22
CA TYR A 469 -15.01 -8.15 28.87
C TYR A 469 -13.76 -9.01 29.06
N ASP A 470 -13.89 -10.30 29.38
CA ASP A 470 -12.76 -11.22 29.50
C ASP A 470 -11.97 -11.35 28.19
N VAL A 471 -12.69 -11.53 27.07
CA VAL A 471 -12.09 -11.65 25.74
C VAL A 471 -11.41 -10.35 25.33
N ALA A 472 -12.08 -9.21 25.50
CA ALA A 472 -11.52 -7.91 25.14
C ALA A 472 -10.27 -7.54 25.98
N LEU A 473 -10.30 -7.84 27.28
CA LEU A 473 -9.16 -7.62 28.18
C LEU A 473 -7.97 -8.51 27.80
N ASP A 474 -8.20 -9.79 27.54
CA ASP A 474 -7.14 -10.74 27.17
C ASP A 474 -6.47 -10.37 25.84
N ILE A 475 -7.24 -9.92 24.85
CA ILE A 475 -6.72 -9.61 23.51
C ILE A 475 -6.14 -8.19 23.46
N ASN A 476 -6.93 -7.16 23.76
CA ASN A 476 -6.55 -5.77 23.51
C ASN A 476 -5.60 -5.23 24.58
N THR A 477 -5.70 -5.72 25.82
CA THR A 477 -4.87 -5.27 26.94
C THR A 477 -3.70 -6.21 27.17
N LEU A 478 -3.96 -7.46 27.60
CA LEU A 478 -2.89 -8.41 27.92
C LEU A 478 -2.15 -8.88 26.66
N GLY A 479 -2.84 -9.03 25.54
CA GLY A 479 -2.20 -9.40 24.29
C GLY A 479 -1.23 -8.35 23.76
N ALA A 480 -1.49 -7.06 23.99
CA ALA A 480 -0.50 -6.01 23.73
C ALA A 480 0.77 -6.19 24.58
N LEU A 481 0.62 -6.55 25.85
CA LEU A 481 1.74 -6.86 26.75
C LEU A 481 2.48 -8.14 26.33
N HIS A 482 1.79 -9.20 25.90
CA HIS A 482 2.43 -10.42 25.41
C HIS A 482 3.24 -10.18 24.14
N VAL A 483 2.72 -9.38 23.21
CA VAL A 483 3.44 -8.92 22.01
C VAL A 483 4.69 -8.14 22.37
N LEU A 484 4.58 -7.20 23.32
CA LEU A 484 5.74 -6.47 23.82
C LEU A 484 6.78 -7.40 24.45
N ASN A 485 6.35 -8.33 25.29
CA ASN A 485 7.24 -9.30 25.95
C ASN A 485 7.93 -10.21 24.93
N PHE A 486 7.25 -10.63 23.86
CA PHE A 486 7.86 -11.36 22.77
C PHE A 486 8.88 -10.49 22.03
N ALA A 487 8.54 -9.23 21.72
CA ALA A 487 9.43 -8.30 21.04
C ALA A 487 10.72 -8.07 21.81
N LYS A 488 10.67 -7.96 23.14
CA LYS A 488 11.85 -7.84 24.01
C LYS A 488 12.77 -9.05 23.98
N LYS A 489 12.26 -10.25 23.68
CA LYS A 489 13.06 -11.47 23.52
C LYS A 489 13.76 -11.53 22.16
N CYS A 490 13.33 -10.73 21.18
CA CYS A 490 13.91 -10.71 19.85
C CYS A 490 15.26 -9.97 19.83
N VAL A 491 16.34 -10.66 19.43
CA VAL A 491 17.72 -10.16 19.48
C VAL A 491 17.97 -9.01 18.49
N LYS A 492 17.27 -9.01 17.35
CA LYS A 492 17.44 -8.02 16.26
C LYS A 492 16.35 -6.96 16.23
N ILE A 493 15.43 -6.95 17.19
CA ILE A 493 14.27 -6.07 17.16
C ILE A 493 14.71 -4.60 17.09
N LYS A 494 14.16 -3.89 16.12
CA LYS A 494 14.40 -2.47 15.90
C LYS A 494 13.22 -1.62 16.35
N MET A 495 12.01 -2.18 16.29
CA MET A 495 10.79 -1.44 16.56
C MET A 495 9.62 -2.39 16.77
N LEU A 496 8.73 -1.99 17.68
CA LEU A 496 7.35 -2.45 17.78
C LEU A 496 6.42 -1.34 17.30
N VAL A 497 5.58 -1.63 16.32
CA VAL A 497 4.47 -0.77 15.89
C VAL A 497 3.18 -1.36 16.43
N HIS A 498 2.40 -0.58 17.17
CA HIS A 498 1.10 -0.99 17.69
C HIS A 498 -0.01 -0.15 17.07
N VAL A 499 -1.05 -0.82 16.55
CA VAL A 499 -2.24 -0.15 16.05
C VAL A 499 -3.30 -0.09 17.15
N SER A 500 -3.51 1.10 17.66
CA SER A 500 -4.56 1.45 18.61
C SER A 500 -5.77 2.05 17.86
N THR A 501 -6.48 2.99 18.47
CA THR A 501 -7.55 3.77 17.87
C THR A 501 -7.47 5.18 18.42
N ALA A 502 -7.84 6.17 17.64
CA ALA A 502 -7.80 7.54 18.12
C ALA A 502 -8.88 7.84 19.17
N TYR A 503 -9.96 7.04 19.15
CA TYR A 503 -11.04 7.05 20.13
C TYR A 503 -10.63 6.64 21.54
N VAL A 504 -9.39 6.23 21.82
CA VAL A 504 -8.90 6.05 23.21
C VAL A 504 -9.08 7.30 24.07
N CYS A 505 -9.25 8.47 23.43
CA CYS A 505 -9.68 9.73 24.04
C CYS A 505 -11.10 9.71 24.62
N GLY A 506 -11.89 8.64 24.46
CA GLY A 506 -13.22 8.51 25.06
C GLY A 506 -14.19 9.57 24.53
N GLU A 507 -14.80 10.33 25.44
CA GLU A 507 -15.76 11.41 25.12
C GLU A 507 -15.14 12.81 25.26
N ASP A 508 -13.81 12.92 25.23
CA ASP A 508 -13.15 14.23 25.28
C ASP A 508 -13.60 15.12 24.10
N ALA A 509 -13.82 16.40 24.39
CA ALA A 509 -14.23 17.39 23.40
C ALA A 509 -13.10 18.36 23.05
N GLY A 510 -13.17 18.97 21.87
CA GLY A 510 -12.16 19.92 21.41
C GLY A 510 -10.89 19.24 20.90
N LEU A 511 -9.76 19.96 20.97
CA LEU A 511 -8.48 19.53 20.39
C LEU A 511 -7.86 18.37 21.17
N ILE A 512 -7.77 17.18 20.57
CA ILE A 512 -7.16 15.99 21.20
C ILE A 512 -5.71 15.83 20.74
N LEU A 513 -4.77 15.88 21.68
CA LEU A 513 -3.33 15.79 21.41
C LEU A 513 -2.79 14.36 21.44
N GLU A 514 -1.67 14.12 20.75
CA GLU A 514 -0.91 12.86 20.73
C GLU A 514 -0.14 12.62 22.04
N GLN A 515 -0.87 12.41 23.14
CA GLN A 515 -0.32 12.14 24.46
C GLN A 515 -0.38 10.65 24.82
N PRO A 516 0.64 10.12 25.54
CA PRO A 516 0.65 8.75 26.02
C PRO A 516 -0.33 8.56 27.18
N TYR A 517 -0.89 7.35 27.27
CA TYR A 517 -1.61 6.90 28.45
C TYR A 517 -0.64 6.24 29.43
N HIS A 518 -0.61 6.73 30.66
CA HIS A 518 0.21 6.18 31.74
C HIS A 518 -0.62 5.28 32.66
N MET A 519 0.06 4.35 33.33
CA MET A 519 -0.58 3.45 34.29
C MET A 519 -1.39 4.21 35.34
N GLY A 520 -2.61 3.74 35.59
CA GLY A 520 -3.51 4.33 36.58
C GLY A 520 -4.32 5.53 36.10
N MET A 521 -4.16 5.99 34.85
CA MET A 521 -4.99 7.07 34.31
C MET A 521 -6.45 6.63 34.14
N ALA A 522 -7.39 7.41 34.68
CA ALA A 522 -8.81 7.32 34.39
C ALA A 522 -9.28 8.65 33.78
N LYS A 523 -10.37 8.63 33.01
CA LYS A 523 -10.98 9.82 32.42
C LYS A 523 -12.01 10.48 33.32
N LYS A 524 -12.50 9.75 34.33
CA LYS A 524 -13.55 10.22 35.24
C LYS A 524 -13.27 9.74 36.67
N GLY A 525 -13.48 10.64 37.63
CA GLY A 525 -13.30 10.38 39.05
C GLY A 525 -11.85 10.41 39.50
N ASP A 526 -11.63 10.23 40.81
CA ASP A 526 -10.30 10.15 41.43
C ASP A 526 -9.76 8.70 41.48
N GLU A 527 -10.55 7.72 41.03
CA GLU A 527 -10.16 6.31 41.01
C GLU A 527 -9.10 6.05 39.93
N LYS A 528 -8.04 5.34 40.31
CA LYS A 528 -6.98 4.91 39.39
C LYS A 528 -7.27 3.51 38.87
N ILE A 529 -7.03 3.29 37.58
CA ILE A 529 -7.13 1.96 37.00
C ILE A 529 -5.99 1.08 37.52
N ASP A 530 -6.32 -0.02 38.19
CA ASP A 530 -5.40 -1.14 38.41
C ASP A 530 -5.78 -2.28 37.46
N ILE A 531 -4.99 -2.47 36.40
CA ILE A 531 -5.23 -3.50 35.38
C ILE A 531 -5.18 -4.91 35.98
N ASN A 532 -4.36 -5.15 37.02
CA ASN A 532 -4.33 -6.44 37.69
C ASN A 532 -5.60 -6.66 38.54
N PHE A 533 -6.15 -5.60 39.12
CA PHE A 533 -7.43 -5.65 39.80
C PHE A 533 -8.57 -5.93 38.81
N GLU A 534 -8.60 -5.24 37.66
CA GLU A 534 -9.57 -5.53 36.59
C GLU A 534 -9.52 -6.99 36.15
N LYS A 535 -8.31 -7.54 35.95
CA LYS A 535 -8.13 -8.95 35.60
C LYS A 535 -8.72 -9.89 36.66
N ARG A 536 -8.50 -9.62 37.96
CA ARG A 536 -9.08 -10.42 39.04
C ARG A 536 -10.61 -10.32 39.07
N MET A 537 -11.15 -9.11 38.96
CA MET A 537 -12.59 -8.86 38.92
C MET A 537 -13.29 -9.62 37.79
N VAL A 538 -12.70 -9.58 36.59
CA VAL A 538 -13.18 -10.33 35.42
C VAL A 538 -13.20 -11.83 35.69
N GLN A 539 -12.12 -12.37 36.26
CA GLN A 539 -12.03 -13.79 36.56
C GLN A 539 -13.00 -14.22 37.65
N GLU A 540 -13.16 -13.42 38.70
CA GLU A 540 -14.10 -13.66 39.79
C GLU A 540 -15.54 -13.66 39.26
N LYS A 541 -15.91 -12.67 38.44
CA LYS A 541 -17.25 -12.61 37.85
C LYS A 541 -17.53 -13.79 36.91
N LEU A 542 -16.54 -14.18 36.10
CA LEU A 542 -16.68 -15.34 35.22
C LEU A 542 -16.83 -16.65 36.03
N ASN A 543 -16.10 -16.79 37.14
CA ASN A 543 -16.21 -17.95 38.02
C ASN A 543 -17.55 -17.99 38.75
N GLU A 544 -18.05 -16.85 39.23
CA GLU A 544 -19.39 -16.70 39.83
C GLU A 544 -20.47 -17.19 38.86
N LEU A 545 -20.47 -16.67 37.63
CA LEU A 545 -21.45 -17.04 36.61
C LEU A 545 -21.39 -18.53 36.23
N LYS A 546 -20.19 -19.12 36.20
CA LYS A 546 -20.00 -20.56 35.94
C LYS A 546 -20.44 -21.43 37.11
N LEU A 547 -20.26 -20.98 38.36
CA LEU A 547 -20.70 -21.70 39.56
C LEU A 547 -22.24 -21.71 39.68
N GLU A 548 -22.89 -20.68 39.17
CA GLU A 548 -24.36 -20.58 39.11
C GLU A 548 -24.98 -21.43 37.98
N ASP A 549 -24.17 -22.20 37.22
CA ASP A 549 -24.59 -23.03 36.08
C ASP A 549 -25.42 -22.25 35.04
N VAL A 550 -25.08 -20.97 34.86
CA VAL A 550 -25.75 -20.06 33.93
C VAL A 550 -25.42 -20.46 32.48
N PRO A 551 -26.40 -20.47 31.56
CA PRO A 551 -26.15 -20.77 30.14
C PRO A 551 -25.10 -19.84 29.50
N GLU A 552 -24.24 -20.36 28.62
CA GLU A 552 -23.13 -19.60 27.99
C GLU A 552 -23.58 -18.29 27.30
N LYS A 553 -24.81 -18.26 26.77
CA LYS A 553 -25.41 -17.06 26.18
C LYS A 553 -25.66 -15.96 27.20
N GLU A 554 -26.11 -16.34 28.40
CA GLU A 554 -26.34 -15.43 29.52
C GLU A 554 -25.01 -14.98 30.13
N ILE A 555 -24.02 -15.88 30.24
CA ILE A 555 -22.64 -15.52 30.60
C ILE A 555 -22.09 -14.46 29.63
N THR A 556 -22.26 -14.69 28.33
CA THR A 556 -21.82 -13.75 27.29
C THR A 556 -22.49 -12.39 27.46
N SER A 557 -23.81 -12.34 27.68
CA SER A 557 -24.52 -11.08 27.90
C SER A 557 -24.04 -10.37 29.18
N ALA A 558 -23.93 -11.10 30.28
CA ALA A 558 -23.49 -10.54 31.56
C ALA A 558 -22.07 -9.98 31.49
N MET A 559 -21.15 -10.68 30.81
CA MET A 559 -19.76 -10.22 30.64
C MET A 559 -19.64 -9.01 29.70
N LYS A 560 -20.53 -8.87 28.71
CA LYS A 560 -20.62 -7.66 27.88
C LYS A 560 -21.10 -6.46 28.70
N ASP A 561 -22.18 -6.64 29.44
CA ASP A 561 -22.77 -5.60 30.27
C ASP A 561 -21.78 -5.15 31.37
N PHE A 562 -21.08 -6.12 31.97
CA PHE A 562 -20.02 -5.85 32.95
C PHE A 562 -18.87 -5.03 32.34
N GLY A 563 -18.40 -5.34 31.13
CA GLY A 563 -17.37 -4.55 30.46
C GLY A 563 -17.78 -3.10 30.21
N ILE A 564 -19.03 -2.88 29.80
CA ILE A 564 -19.57 -1.53 29.59
C ILE A 564 -19.67 -0.77 30.91
N GLU A 565 -20.10 -1.43 31.99
CA GLU A 565 -20.14 -0.86 33.34
C GLU A 565 -18.74 -0.41 33.79
N ARG A 566 -17.75 -1.29 33.67
CA ARG A 566 -16.35 -0.99 34.03
C ARG A 566 -15.78 0.15 33.18
N ALA A 567 -16.00 0.14 31.87
CA ALA A 567 -15.56 1.22 30.99
C ALA A 567 -16.13 2.58 31.42
N ARG A 568 -17.45 2.64 31.68
CA ARG A 568 -18.14 3.87 32.08
C ARG A 568 -17.72 4.37 33.46
N LEU A 569 -17.38 3.47 34.39
CA LEU A 569 -16.84 3.83 35.70
C LEU A 569 -15.60 4.72 35.54
N PHE A 570 -14.66 4.31 34.68
CA PHE A 570 -13.41 5.05 34.46
C PHE A 570 -13.50 6.13 33.37
N GLY A 571 -14.69 6.35 32.78
CA GLY A 571 -14.95 7.44 31.84
C GLY A 571 -14.72 7.11 30.36
N TRP A 572 -14.70 5.82 29.98
CA TRP A 572 -14.74 5.39 28.59
C TRP A 572 -16.14 4.94 28.17
N PRO A 573 -16.53 5.15 26.90
CA PRO A 573 -17.89 4.87 26.44
C PRO A 573 -18.23 3.38 26.34
N ASN A 574 -17.23 2.54 26.04
CA ASN A 574 -17.40 1.09 25.84
C ASN A 574 -16.11 0.30 26.10
N THR A 575 -16.26 -1.03 26.14
CA THR A 575 -15.22 -2.00 26.45
C THR A 575 -14.05 -1.96 25.46
N TYR A 576 -14.31 -1.75 24.16
CA TYR A 576 -13.27 -1.74 23.12
C TYR A 576 -12.25 -0.62 23.37
N VAL A 577 -12.73 0.60 23.49
CA VAL A 577 -11.87 1.77 23.69
C VAL A 577 -11.14 1.67 25.04
N PHE A 578 -11.86 1.24 26.07
CA PHE A 578 -11.30 1.06 27.40
C PHE A 578 -10.12 0.07 27.42
N THR A 579 -10.29 -1.10 26.80
CA THR A 579 -9.24 -2.13 26.74
C THR A 579 -8.08 -1.75 25.82
N LYS A 580 -8.32 -0.98 24.76
CA LYS A 580 -7.25 -0.35 23.94
C LYS A 580 -6.43 0.66 24.74
N ALA A 581 -7.08 1.52 25.51
CA ALA A 581 -6.39 2.47 26.39
C ALA A 581 -5.54 1.75 27.43
N MET A 582 -6.05 0.70 28.09
CA MET A 582 -5.26 -0.12 29.01
C MET A 582 -4.08 -0.84 28.31
N GLY A 583 -4.27 -1.30 27.07
CA GLY A 583 -3.18 -1.86 26.26
C GLY A 583 -2.07 -0.85 26.01
N GLU A 584 -2.42 0.39 25.67
CA GLU A 584 -1.44 1.48 25.53
C GLU A 584 -0.70 1.77 26.84
N MET A 585 -1.41 1.78 27.98
CA MET A 585 -0.79 1.97 29.30
C MET A 585 0.28 0.92 29.58
N LEU A 586 -0.01 -0.35 29.28
CA LEU A 586 0.95 -1.44 29.44
C LEU A 586 2.15 -1.27 28.49
N LEU A 587 1.92 -0.91 27.22
CA LEU A 587 2.98 -0.70 26.26
C LEU A 587 3.92 0.44 26.66
N VAL A 588 3.37 1.61 26.97
CA VAL A 588 4.12 2.80 27.39
C VAL A 588 4.91 2.52 28.67
N ASN A 589 4.28 1.87 29.65
CA ASN A 589 4.90 1.62 30.95
C ASN A 589 5.99 0.55 30.89
N PHE A 590 5.79 -0.51 30.10
CA PHE A 590 6.68 -1.65 30.08
C PHE A 590 7.60 -1.70 28.87
N LYS A 591 7.61 -0.77 27.92
CA LYS A 591 8.47 -0.88 26.72
C LYS A 591 9.97 -0.90 27.01
N ASP A 592 10.41 -0.39 28.16
CA ASP A 592 11.81 -0.13 28.49
C ASP A 592 12.51 0.68 27.36
N SER A 593 13.60 0.13 26.82
CA SER A 593 14.40 0.70 25.73
C SER A 593 13.91 0.33 24.33
N LEU A 594 12.86 -0.49 24.21
CA LEU A 594 12.32 -0.89 22.91
C LEU A 594 11.66 0.32 22.22
N PRO A 595 12.06 0.66 20.98
CA PRO A 595 11.36 1.68 20.20
C PRO A 595 9.90 1.27 19.95
N LEU A 596 8.98 2.15 20.32
CA LEU A 596 7.53 1.93 20.24
C LEU A 596 6.88 3.04 19.41
N VAL A 597 6.14 2.64 18.38
CA VAL A 597 5.28 3.53 17.61
C VAL A 597 3.83 3.11 17.83
N ILE A 598 2.99 4.01 18.32
CA ILE A 598 1.55 3.79 18.44
C ILE A 598 0.85 4.55 17.31
N ILE A 599 0.09 3.84 16.49
CA ILE A 599 -0.71 4.41 15.42
C ILE A 599 -2.17 4.38 15.87
N ARG A 600 -2.80 5.55 15.92
CA ARG A 600 -4.19 5.74 16.34
C ARG A 600 -5.01 6.22 15.14
N PRO A 601 -5.53 5.31 14.30
CA PRO A 601 -6.46 5.68 13.24
C PRO A 601 -7.87 5.95 13.80
N THR A 602 -8.61 6.78 13.07
CA THR A 602 -10.06 6.98 13.22
C THR A 602 -10.83 5.88 12.49
N MET A 603 -12.07 6.13 12.03
CA MET A 603 -12.84 5.11 11.32
C MET A 603 -12.18 4.81 9.96
N VAL A 604 -11.66 3.59 9.79
CA VAL A 604 -10.94 3.21 8.59
C VAL A 604 -11.93 2.82 7.47
N ALA A 605 -11.89 3.55 6.36
CA ALA A 605 -12.74 3.36 5.18
C ALA A 605 -12.10 2.43 4.13
N SER A 606 -12.72 2.34 2.95
CA SER A 606 -12.16 1.64 1.78
C SER A 606 -10.82 2.24 1.33
N THR A 607 -10.06 1.52 0.52
CA THR A 607 -8.84 2.06 -0.11
C THR A 607 -9.19 3.22 -1.04
N TYR A 608 -8.49 4.34 -0.90
CA TYR A 608 -8.68 5.49 -1.78
C TYR A 608 -8.06 5.24 -3.15
N LYS A 609 -6.82 4.73 -3.19
CA LYS A 609 -6.04 4.57 -4.42
C LYS A 609 -5.38 3.20 -4.55
N GLU A 610 -4.74 2.71 -3.49
CA GLU A 610 -3.90 1.51 -3.57
C GLU A 610 -4.42 0.29 -2.80
N PRO A 611 -4.16 -0.94 -3.27
CA PRO A 611 -3.60 -1.29 -4.59
C PRO A 611 -4.56 -1.00 -5.76
N PHE A 612 -5.85 -0.78 -5.45
CA PHE A 612 -6.86 -0.23 -6.35
C PHE A 612 -7.94 0.46 -5.51
N PRO A 613 -8.66 1.46 -6.05
CA PRO A 613 -9.68 2.20 -5.32
C PRO A 613 -10.88 1.32 -4.95
N GLY A 614 -11.49 1.62 -3.80
CA GLY A 614 -12.74 1.03 -3.34
C GLY A 614 -12.64 -0.39 -2.79
N TRP A 615 -11.43 -0.91 -2.55
CA TRP A 615 -11.29 -2.20 -1.89
C TRP A 615 -11.65 -2.06 -0.42
N ILE A 616 -12.61 -2.87 0.02
CA ILE A 616 -12.96 -3.06 1.42
C ILE A 616 -13.29 -4.53 1.65
N GLU A 617 -12.95 -5.05 2.82
CA GLU A 617 -13.29 -6.42 3.19
C GLU A 617 -14.48 -6.44 4.15
N GLY A 618 -15.61 -6.94 3.63
CA GLY A 618 -16.87 -6.99 4.35
C GLY A 618 -17.59 -5.65 4.36
N VAL A 619 -18.64 -5.57 5.16
CA VAL A 619 -19.39 -4.35 5.46
C VAL A 619 -19.01 -3.99 6.90
N ARG A 620 -18.36 -2.83 7.13
CA ARG A 620 -17.82 -2.44 8.44
C ARG A 620 -18.44 -1.13 8.91
N THR A 621 -18.79 -1.07 10.21
CA THR A 621 -19.20 0.17 10.90
C THR A 621 -20.20 1.02 10.11
N ILE A 622 -19.73 2.07 9.40
CA ILE A 622 -20.56 3.00 8.64
C ILE A 622 -21.15 2.36 7.37
N ASP A 623 -20.47 1.37 6.79
CA ASP A 623 -20.90 0.69 5.58
C ASP A 623 -22.23 -0.04 5.79
N SER A 624 -22.46 -0.57 7.00
CA SER A 624 -23.70 -1.26 7.37
C SER A 624 -24.89 -0.31 7.31
N ILE A 625 -24.67 0.96 7.68
CA ILE A 625 -25.66 2.02 7.60
C ILE A 625 -25.89 2.40 6.13
N ILE A 626 -24.83 2.56 5.33
CA ILE A 626 -24.92 2.92 3.90
C ILE A 626 -25.66 1.82 3.12
N VAL A 627 -25.30 0.55 3.31
CA VAL A 627 -25.96 -0.60 2.66
C VAL A 627 -27.40 -0.75 3.13
N GLY A 628 -27.68 -0.54 4.42
CA GLY A 628 -29.04 -0.55 4.94
C GLY A 628 -29.90 0.54 4.32
N TYR A 629 -29.33 1.74 4.14
CA TYR A 629 -29.98 2.87 3.49
C TYR A 629 -30.27 2.58 2.02
N GLY A 630 -29.28 2.11 1.25
CA GLY A 630 -29.47 1.74 -0.17
C GLY A 630 -30.54 0.66 -0.36
N LYS A 631 -30.67 -0.27 0.58
CA LYS A 631 -31.74 -1.29 0.59
C LYS A 631 -33.11 -0.78 1.04
N GLY A 632 -33.27 0.52 1.33
CA GLY A 632 -34.51 1.10 1.86
C GLY A 632 -34.83 0.67 3.30
N ARG A 633 -33.88 0.03 3.98
CA ARG A 633 -34.03 -0.53 5.34
C ARG A 633 -33.55 0.39 6.45
N VAL A 634 -32.90 1.49 6.11
CA VAL A 634 -32.55 2.60 7.02
C VAL A 634 -33.28 3.82 6.50
N THR A 635 -34.22 4.35 7.26
CA THR A 635 -35.04 5.53 6.86
C THR A 635 -34.78 6.75 7.73
N CYS A 636 -33.95 6.62 8.76
CA CYS A 636 -33.58 7.71 9.64
C CYS A 636 -32.16 7.56 10.19
N PHE A 637 -31.51 8.70 10.40
CA PHE A 637 -30.12 8.81 10.85
C PHE A 637 -30.07 9.58 12.16
N ILE A 638 -29.24 9.12 13.11
CA ILE A 638 -28.98 9.84 14.36
C ILE A 638 -27.61 10.49 14.20
N SER A 639 -27.57 11.81 14.32
CA SER A 639 -26.31 12.55 14.25
C SER A 639 -26.46 13.93 14.87
N GLY A 640 -25.41 14.41 15.54
CA GLY A 640 -25.32 15.82 15.87
C GLY A 640 -25.27 16.70 14.61
N PRO A 641 -25.85 17.92 14.64
CA PRO A 641 -25.90 18.82 13.47
C PRO A 641 -24.53 19.38 13.05
N ARG A 642 -23.52 19.23 13.91
CA ARG A 642 -22.13 19.68 13.68
C ARG A 642 -21.11 18.57 13.95
N SER A 643 -21.57 17.33 14.09
CA SER A 643 -20.69 16.21 14.42
C SER A 643 -19.90 15.78 13.19
N THR A 644 -18.59 15.75 13.35
CA THR A 644 -17.66 15.29 12.32
C THR A 644 -17.63 13.77 12.30
N LEU A 645 -17.84 13.19 11.13
CA LEU A 645 -17.58 11.79 10.83
C LEU A 645 -16.08 11.69 10.53
N ASP A 646 -15.28 11.38 11.54
CA ASP A 646 -13.84 11.23 11.32
C ASP A 646 -13.52 9.86 10.70
N VAL A 647 -13.24 9.89 9.39
CA VAL A 647 -12.90 8.72 8.58
C VAL A 647 -11.55 8.89 7.91
N ILE A 648 -10.82 7.79 7.73
CA ILE A 648 -9.52 7.76 7.03
C ILE A 648 -9.42 6.56 6.07
N PRO A 649 -8.97 6.75 4.80
CA PRO A 649 -8.76 5.63 3.88
C PRO A 649 -7.71 4.62 4.36
N ALA A 650 -7.94 3.34 4.11
CA ALA A 650 -7.08 2.27 4.64
C ALA A 650 -5.66 2.28 4.08
N ASP A 651 -5.48 2.63 2.81
CA ASP A 651 -4.18 2.77 2.18
C ASP A 651 -3.38 3.95 2.73
N MET A 652 -4.05 5.04 3.14
CA MET A 652 -3.39 6.16 3.84
C MET A 652 -2.89 5.74 5.23
N VAL A 653 -3.66 4.94 5.98
CA VAL A 653 -3.21 4.38 7.26
C VAL A 653 -1.97 3.52 7.07
N VAL A 654 -1.95 2.65 6.06
CA VAL A 654 -0.80 1.80 5.75
C VAL A 654 0.41 2.63 5.31
N ASN A 655 0.21 3.69 4.51
CA ASN A 655 1.29 4.61 4.14
C ASN A 655 1.90 5.28 5.38
N ALA A 656 1.05 5.80 6.28
CA ALA A 656 1.49 6.41 7.52
C ALA A 656 2.28 5.43 8.40
N ILE A 657 1.85 4.17 8.51
CA ILE A 657 2.59 3.11 9.21
C ILE A 657 4.00 2.94 8.61
N ILE A 658 4.11 2.82 7.28
CA ILE A 658 5.40 2.65 6.60
C ILE A 658 6.32 3.86 6.82
N VAL A 659 5.78 5.07 6.66
CA VAL A 659 6.52 6.31 6.90
C VAL A 659 6.98 6.39 8.35
N ALA A 660 6.11 6.11 9.32
CA ALA A 660 6.45 6.09 10.73
C ALA A 660 7.55 5.05 11.03
N MET A 661 7.47 3.86 10.44
CA MET A 661 8.51 2.83 10.58
C MET A 661 9.87 3.31 10.08
N VAL A 662 9.91 3.91 8.89
CA VAL A 662 11.15 4.42 8.28
C VAL A 662 11.70 5.60 9.08
N ALA A 663 10.83 6.52 9.51
CA ALA A 663 11.20 7.69 10.31
C ALA A 663 11.77 7.33 11.68
N ARG A 664 11.20 6.30 12.31
CA ARG A 664 11.51 5.94 13.70
C ARG A 664 12.44 4.73 13.82
N ALA A 665 12.87 4.16 12.70
CA ALA A 665 13.81 3.03 12.59
C ALA A 665 15.10 3.15 13.44
N LYS A 666 15.46 4.36 13.88
CA LYS A 666 16.72 4.70 14.56
C LYS A 666 16.52 5.58 15.80
N GLN A 667 15.29 5.75 16.28
CA GLN A 667 14.99 6.53 17.48
C GLN A 667 14.53 5.61 18.61
N HIS A 668 14.93 5.95 19.85
CA HIS A 668 14.63 5.15 21.04
C HIS A 668 13.41 5.65 21.84
N SER A 669 12.78 6.73 21.38
CA SER A 669 11.62 7.31 22.02
C SER A 669 10.32 6.63 21.57
N GLU A 670 9.35 6.64 22.48
CA GLU A 670 7.96 6.39 22.14
C GLU A 670 7.43 7.53 21.28
N ILE A 671 6.57 7.19 20.32
CA ILE A 671 5.81 8.18 19.58
C ILE A 671 4.42 7.66 19.25
N ILE A 672 3.48 8.59 19.18
CA ILE A 672 2.07 8.34 18.92
C ILE A 672 1.71 9.17 17.70
N TYR A 673 0.93 8.60 16.80
CA TYR A 673 0.39 9.28 15.63
C TYR A 673 -1.13 9.15 15.58
N HIS A 674 -1.85 10.26 15.57
CA HIS A 674 -3.27 10.31 15.23
C HIS A 674 -3.44 10.38 13.72
N LEU A 675 -4.29 9.52 13.15
CA LEU A 675 -4.58 9.52 11.72
C LEU A 675 -6.09 9.73 11.52
N GLY A 676 -6.48 10.93 11.08
CA GLY A 676 -7.88 11.31 11.00
C GLY A 676 -8.13 12.50 10.06
N SER A 677 -9.35 12.60 9.54
CA SER A 677 -9.75 13.71 8.65
C SER A 677 -10.28 14.93 9.39
N SER A 678 -10.69 14.82 10.66
CA SER A 678 -11.44 15.87 11.37
C SER A 678 -10.72 17.21 11.44
N PHE A 679 -9.39 17.22 11.50
CA PHE A 679 -8.62 18.46 11.60
C PHE A 679 -8.42 19.19 10.26
N ARG A 680 -8.28 18.45 9.14
CA ARG A 680 -7.85 19.03 7.85
C ARG A 680 -8.91 19.00 6.75
N ASN A 681 -9.71 17.94 6.70
CA ASN A 681 -10.75 17.73 5.70
C ASN A 681 -11.99 17.08 6.33
N PRO A 682 -12.62 17.73 7.33
CA PRO A 682 -13.73 17.12 8.06
C PRO A 682 -14.90 16.83 7.11
N VAL A 683 -15.41 15.61 7.19
CA VAL A 683 -16.72 15.25 6.63
C VAL A 683 -17.73 15.19 7.76
N ASN A 684 -18.89 15.82 7.61
CA ASN A 684 -19.95 15.73 8.61
C ASN A 684 -20.91 14.59 8.24
N PHE A 685 -21.61 14.04 9.24
CA PHE A 685 -22.64 13.03 9.00
C PHE A 685 -23.78 13.51 8.09
N SER A 686 -24.04 14.82 8.00
CA SER A 686 -24.97 15.39 7.00
C SER A 686 -24.47 15.19 5.57
N ASN A 687 -23.15 15.30 5.35
CA ASN A 687 -22.58 15.06 4.02
C ASN A 687 -22.72 13.59 3.63
N LEU A 688 -22.46 12.66 4.56
CA LEU A 688 -22.68 11.22 4.32
C LEU A 688 -24.11 10.92 3.87
N HIS A 689 -25.07 11.56 4.52
CA HIS A 689 -26.48 11.45 4.19
C HIS A 689 -26.78 11.92 2.77
N ASP A 690 -26.32 13.12 2.41
CA ASP A 690 -26.50 13.69 1.07
C ASP A 690 -25.80 12.86 -0.03
N PHE A 691 -24.58 12.37 0.25
CA PHE A 691 -23.84 11.49 -0.67
C PHE A 691 -24.60 10.19 -0.90
N SER A 692 -25.05 9.54 0.18
CA SER A 692 -25.81 8.29 0.09
C SER A 692 -27.11 8.47 -0.69
N PHE A 693 -27.87 9.54 -0.43
CA PHE A 693 -29.11 9.83 -1.16
C PHE A 693 -28.84 10.06 -2.64
N ARG A 694 -27.84 10.89 -2.99
CA ARG A 694 -27.48 11.18 -4.38
C ARG A 694 -27.08 9.89 -5.12
N TYR A 695 -26.17 9.13 -4.53
CA TYR A 695 -25.63 7.92 -5.15
C TYR A 695 -26.70 6.88 -5.41
N PHE A 696 -27.53 6.54 -4.42
CA PHE A 696 -28.57 5.52 -4.57
C PHE A 696 -29.80 6.02 -5.35
N SER A 697 -29.98 7.33 -5.51
CA SER A 697 -30.97 7.87 -6.45
C SER A 697 -30.53 7.69 -7.90
N GLU A 698 -29.24 7.84 -8.18
CA GLU A 698 -28.65 7.63 -9.52
C GLU A 698 -28.37 6.14 -9.82
N HIS A 699 -28.05 5.37 -8.78
CA HIS A 699 -27.71 3.94 -8.85
C HIS A 699 -28.58 3.14 -7.87
N PRO A 700 -29.88 2.94 -8.17
CA PRO A 700 -30.78 2.23 -7.27
C PRO A 700 -30.29 0.84 -6.90
N TRP A 701 -30.45 0.47 -5.62
CA TRP A 701 -30.15 -0.88 -5.18
C TRP A 701 -31.11 -1.86 -5.85
N ILE A 702 -30.59 -2.97 -6.38
CA ILE A 702 -31.43 -4.03 -6.95
C ILE A 702 -31.72 -5.09 -5.89
N ASN A 703 -32.99 -5.34 -5.60
CA ASN A 703 -33.41 -6.36 -4.64
C ASN A 703 -33.16 -7.79 -5.21
N LYS A 704 -33.53 -8.83 -4.47
CA LYS A 704 -33.29 -10.22 -4.93
C LYS A 704 -34.21 -10.59 -6.10
N GLU A 705 -35.31 -9.89 -6.21
CA GLU A 705 -36.38 -10.07 -7.19
C GLU A 705 -36.07 -9.35 -8.52
N GLY A 706 -35.04 -8.49 -8.54
CA GLY A 706 -34.58 -7.74 -9.72
C GLY A 706 -35.14 -6.30 -9.80
N ASP A 707 -35.95 -5.88 -8.84
CA ASP A 707 -36.55 -4.55 -8.81
C ASP A 707 -35.62 -3.51 -8.20
N SER A 708 -35.70 -2.29 -8.73
CA SER A 708 -35.03 -1.12 -8.15
C SER A 708 -35.70 -0.70 -6.85
N VAL A 709 -34.93 -0.62 -5.77
CA VAL A 709 -35.37 -0.09 -4.49
C VAL A 709 -35.41 1.43 -4.57
N ASN A 710 -36.59 2.01 -4.34
CA ASN A 710 -36.75 3.45 -4.25
C ASN A 710 -36.46 3.92 -2.82
N ILE A 711 -35.50 4.83 -2.68
CA ILE A 711 -35.07 5.38 -1.40
C ILE A 711 -35.52 6.84 -1.24
N GLY A 712 -36.09 7.17 -0.09
CA GLY A 712 -36.37 8.55 0.29
C GLY A 712 -35.15 9.23 0.90
N LYS A 713 -35.15 10.56 1.00
CA LYS A 713 -34.13 11.29 1.77
C LYS A 713 -34.04 10.75 3.20
N GLY A 714 -35.14 10.38 3.85
CA GLY A 714 -35.08 9.88 5.24
C GLY A 714 -34.92 11.01 6.27
N ILE A 715 -35.05 10.67 7.54
CA ILE A 715 -35.21 11.62 8.65
C ILE A 715 -33.91 11.74 9.46
N VAL A 716 -33.37 12.96 9.61
CA VAL A 716 -32.21 13.21 10.49
C VAL A 716 -32.66 13.61 11.89
N LEU A 717 -32.37 12.78 12.87
CA LEU A 717 -32.66 12.97 14.29
C LEU A 717 -31.47 13.64 14.97
N SER A 718 -31.54 14.98 15.06
CA SER A 718 -30.42 15.84 15.49
C SER A 718 -30.07 15.80 16.99
N SER A 719 -30.83 15.07 17.81
CA SER A 719 -30.57 14.97 19.24
C SER A 719 -31.20 13.70 19.84
N MET A 720 -30.64 13.22 20.96
CA MET A 720 -31.18 12.07 21.69
C MET A 720 -32.65 12.26 22.13
N PRO A 721 -33.09 13.43 22.63
CA PRO A 721 -34.51 13.64 22.91
C PRO A 721 -35.44 13.46 21.69
N LYS A 722 -35.01 13.92 20.51
CA LYS A 722 -35.76 13.71 19.26
C LYS A 722 -35.80 12.24 18.89
N PHE A 723 -34.68 11.53 19.03
CA PHE A 723 -34.62 10.09 18.83
C PHE A 723 -35.54 9.33 19.79
N TYR A 724 -35.47 9.59 21.09
CA TYR A 724 -36.34 8.92 22.06
C TYR A 724 -37.81 9.23 21.84
N THR A 725 -38.16 10.46 21.45
CA THR A 725 -39.54 10.82 21.09
C THR A 725 -40.01 10.04 19.87
N TYR A 726 -39.19 9.98 18.81
CA TYR A 726 -39.46 9.19 17.62
C TYR A 726 -39.65 7.70 17.95
N MET A 727 -38.75 7.13 18.75
CA MET A 727 -38.82 5.74 19.19
C MET A 727 -40.04 5.46 20.05
N ALA A 728 -40.40 6.39 20.94
CA ALA A 728 -41.57 6.29 21.80
C ALA A 728 -42.85 6.20 20.97
N ILE A 729 -43.04 7.14 20.04
CA ILE A 729 -44.24 7.24 19.21
C ILE A 729 -44.32 6.07 18.24
N ARG A 730 -43.23 5.78 17.53
CA ARG A 730 -43.26 4.83 16.40
C ARG A 730 -43.18 3.37 16.85
N PHE A 731 -42.51 3.07 17.96
CA PHE A 731 -42.21 1.68 18.34
C PHE A 731 -42.61 1.33 19.78
N LEU A 732 -42.21 2.10 20.80
CA LEU A 732 -42.42 1.71 22.20
C LEU A 732 -43.90 1.77 22.62
N LEU A 733 -44.65 2.79 22.21
CA LEU A 733 -46.08 2.89 22.52
C LEU A 733 -46.90 1.78 21.82
N PRO A 734 -46.72 1.51 20.51
CA PRO A 734 -47.32 0.35 19.86
C PRO A 734 -46.93 -0.98 20.50
N LEU A 735 -45.66 -1.16 20.88
CA LEU A 735 -45.19 -2.38 21.53
C LEU A 735 -45.84 -2.58 22.92
N LYS A 736 -46.00 -1.50 23.71
CA LYS A 736 -46.74 -1.54 24.98
C LYS A 736 -48.22 -1.85 24.77
N ALA A 737 -48.85 -1.28 23.73
CA ALA A 737 -50.21 -1.62 23.37
C ALA A 737 -50.33 -3.11 22.98
N LEU A 738 -49.41 -3.61 22.15
CA LEU A 738 -49.34 -5.03 21.78
C LEU A 738 -49.14 -5.93 23.00
N GLN A 739 -48.30 -5.55 23.96
CA GLN A 739 -48.11 -6.27 25.21
C GLN A 739 -49.43 -6.41 26.00
N LEU A 740 -50.19 -5.31 26.09
CA LEU A 740 -51.47 -5.28 26.77
C LEU A 740 -52.50 -6.15 26.04
N PHE A 741 -52.64 -5.99 24.71
CA PHE A 741 -53.53 -6.81 23.88
C PHE A 741 -53.16 -8.30 23.94
N ASN A 742 -51.87 -8.62 23.91
CA ASN A 742 -51.37 -9.98 24.02
C ASN A 742 -51.70 -10.59 25.38
N THR A 743 -51.66 -9.80 26.46
CA THR A 743 -52.10 -10.22 27.80
C THR A 743 -53.61 -10.46 27.85
N LEU A 744 -54.41 -9.58 27.22
CA LEU A 744 -55.87 -9.69 27.16
C LEU A 744 -56.36 -10.84 26.27
N LEU A 745 -55.58 -11.23 25.26
CA LEU A 745 -55.90 -12.29 24.29
C LEU A 745 -55.14 -13.60 24.57
N PHE A 746 -54.91 -13.93 25.84
CA PHE A 746 -54.30 -15.20 26.28
C PHE A 746 -52.99 -15.56 25.55
N LYS A 747 -52.10 -14.58 25.37
CA LYS A 747 -50.78 -14.75 24.74
C LYS A 747 -50.80 -15.12 23.25
N LYS A 748 -51.91 -14.88 22.53
CA LYS A 748 -52.04 -15.16 21.08
C LYS A 748 -50.95 -14.53 20.20
N TYR A 749 -50.38 -13.40 20.60
CA TYR A 749 -49.34 -12.66 19.87
C TYR A 749 -47.97 -12.69 20.58
N GLN A 750 -47.72 -13.68 21.44
CA GLN A 750 -46.51 -13.73 22.26
C GLN A 750 -45.23 -13.78 21.43
N ASP A 751 -45.22 -14.53 20.33
CA ASP A 751 -44.06 -14.66 19.47
C ASP A 751 -43.76 -13.33 18.76
N LEU A 752 -44.79 -12.68 18.20
CA LEU A 752 -44.67 -11.36 17.57
C LEU A 752 -44.17 -10.31 18.57
N TYR A 753 -44.75 -10.27 19.77
CA TYR A 753 -44.30 -9.37 20.83
C TYR A 753 -42.83 -9.62 21.20
N THR A 754 -42.44 -10.89 21.36
CA THR A 754 -41.07 -11.26 21.76
C THR A 754 -40.05 -10.87 20.68
N VAL A 755 -40.38 -11.06 19.40
CA VAL A 755 -39.52 -10.65 18.28
C VAL A 755 -39.39 -9.13 18.24
N LEU A 756 -40.50 -8.39 18.33
CA LEU A 756 -40.49 -6.92 18.29
C LEU A 756 -39.77 -6.31 19.50
N ASP A 757 -39.99 -6.83 20.69
CA ASP A 757 -39.31 -6.40 21.92
C ASP A 757 -37.80 -6.62 21.82
N ARG A 758 -37.36 -7.78 21.33
CA ARG A 758 -35.93 -8.05 21.07
C ARG A 758 -35.32 -7.06 20.10
N ARG A 759 -36.02 -6.76 18.98
CA ARG A 759 -35.55 -5.79 17.97
C ARG A 759 -35.41 -4.40 18.54
N VAL A 760 -36.42 -3.92 19.27
CA VAL A 760 -36.38 -2.58 19.88
C VAL A 760 -35.24 -2.50 20.89
N LYS A 761 -35.06 -3.51 21.74
CA LYS A 761 -33.94 -3.56 22.70
C LYS A 761 -32.57 -3.55 22.00
N LEU A 762 -32.42 -4.29 20.91
CA LEU A 762 -31.20 -4.33 20.13
C LEU A 762 -30.86 -2.97 19.51
N VAL A 763 -31.84 -2.29 18.92
CA VAL A 763 -31.67 -0.93 18.37
C VAL A 763 -31.26 0.05 19.48
N MET A 764 -31.94 0.01 20.63
CA MET A 764 -31.60 0.89 21.75
C MET A 764 -30.17 0.62 22.26
N ARG A 765 -29.75 -0.65 22.37
CA ARG A 765 -28.38 -1.03 22.75
C ARG A 765 -27.34 -0.50 21.76
N LEU A 766 -27.57 -0.66 20.46
CA LEU A 766 -26.66 -0.13 19.43
C LEU A 766 -26.58 1.39 19.47
N VAL A 767 -27.71 2.09 19.62
CA VAL A 767 -27.71 3.55 19.72
C VAL A 767 -26.93 4.00 20.95
N ASP A 768 -27.10 3.36 22.10
CA ASP A 768 -26.32 3.70 23.29
C ASP A 768 -24.81 3.44 23.11
N LEU A 769 -24.43 2.44 22.31
CA LEU A 769 -23.03 2.12 22.01
C LEU A 769 -22.38 3.10 21.03
N TYR A 770 -23.13 3.54 20.03
CA TYR A 770 -22.64 4.43 18.97
C TYR A 770 -22.89 5.93 19.23
N LYS A 771 -23.78 6.27 20.17
CA LYS A 771 -24.08 7.65 20.58
C LYS A 771 -22.82 8.49 20.81
N PRO A 772 -21.78 8.02 21.53
CA PRO A 772 -20.57 8.80 21.77
C PRO A 772 -19.84 9.23 20.49
N TYR A 773 -19.98 8.47 19.41
CA TYR A 773 -19.31 8.69 18.13
C TYR A 773 -20.13 9.58 17.19
N VAL A 774 -21.46 9.39 17.12
CA VAL A 774 -22.34 10.19 16.26
C VAL A 774 -22.63 11.59 16.82
N PHE A 775 -22.32 11.80 18.10
CA PHE A 775 -22.33 13.11 18.78
C PHE A 775 -20.92 13.53 19.24
N PHE A 776 -19.87 12.92 18.70
CA PHE A 776 -18.49 13.25 19.09
C PHE A 776 -18.17 14.70 18.72
N GLU A 777 -17.62 15.44 19.69
CA GLU A 777 -17.21 16.84 19.55
C GLU A 777 -15.68 17.02 19.66
N GLY A 778 -14.94 15.92 19.76
CA GLY A 778 -13.49 15.95 19.67
C GLY A 778 -13.04 16.22 18.24
N ILE A 779 -12.03 17.08 18.10
CA ILE A 779 -11.25 17.27 16.88
C ILE A 779 -9.90 16.67 17.20
N GLU A 780 -9.60 15.54 16.58
CA GLU A 780 -8.33 14.87 16.80
C GLU A 780 -7.24 15.62 16.07
N ALA A 781 -6.35 16.21 16.84
CA ALA A 781 -5.50 17.26 16.34
C ALA A 781 -4.17 17.20 17.03
N ASP A 782 -3.33 16.33 16.48
CA ASP A 782 -1.95 16.70 16.22
C ASP A 782 -1.35 15.90 15.06
N GLU A 783 -1.99 15.89 13.88
CA GLU A 783 -1.28 15.41 12.68
C GLU A 783 -0.02 16.24 12.37
N SER A 784 0.28 17.34 13.10
CA SER A 784 1.46 18.15 12.84
C SER A 784 2.75 17.35 12.99
N ARG A 785 2.82 16.36 13.88
CA ARG A 785 4.00 15.50 14.03
C ARG A 785 4.17 14.51 12.88
N LEU A 786 3.09 13.84 12.46
CA LEU A 786 3.17 12.99 11.27
C LEU A 786 3.43 13.84 10.03
N ARG A 787 2.84 15.04 9.96
CA ARG A 787 3.07 16.00 8.91
C ARG A 787 4.50 16.50 8.91
N GLU A 788 5.09 16.91 10.03
CA GLU A 788 6.50 17.31 10.12
C GLU A 788 7.40 16.17 9.66
N VAL A 789 7.06 14.93 10.03
CA VAL A 789 7.74 13.74 9.53
C VAL A 789 7.53 13.67 8.01
N CYS A 790 6.31 13.58 7.51
CA CYS A 790 6.00 13.56 6.09
C CYS A 790 6.60 14.75 5.33
N GLU A 791 6.68 15.96 5.87
CA GLU A 791 7.27 17.14 5.24
C GLU A 791 8.80 17.11 5.32
N SER A 792 9.36 16.56 6.39
CA SER A 792 10.81 16.27 6.46
C SER A 792 11.22 15.11 5.56
N PHE A 793 10.28 14.23 5.19
CA PHE A 793 10.49 13.06 4.34
C PHE A 793 10.09 13.30 2.87
N LEU A 794 9.14 14.19 2.60
CA LEU A 794 8.47 14.43 1.31
C LEU A 794 8.51 15.91 0.87
N GLY A 795 9.03 16.83 1.68
CA GLY A 795 9.03 18.29 1.47
C GLY A 795 7.73 18.99 1.91
N PRO A 796 7.71 20.35 2.04
CA PRO A 796 6.46 21.09 2.26
C PRO A 796 5.49 20.86 1.09
N PRO A 797 4.16 20.84 1.31
CA PRO A 797 3.17 20.61 0.27
C PRO A 797 3.13 21.79 -0.71
N THR A 798 4.04 21.82 -1.68
CA THR A 798 3.93 22.67 -2.87
C THR A 798 2.98 21.97 -3.84
N GLY A 799 1.69 22.22 -3.69
CA GLY A 799 0.65 21.96 -4.70
C GLY A 799 0.33 20.50 -5.05
N MET A 800 1.30 19.59 -5.17
CA MET A 800 1.12 18.27 -5.78
C MET A 800 2.08 17.21 -5.24
N ALA A 801 1.86 16.80 -3.99
CA ALA A 801 2.33 15.52 -3.43
C ALA A 801 1.12 14.56 -3.32
N GLU A 802 0.33 14.45 -4.39
CA GLU A 802 -1.04 13.89 -4.38
C GLU A 802 -1.12 12.36 -4.33
N SER A 803 -0.07 11.63 -4.69
CA SER A 803 -0.13 10.16 -4.82
C SER A 803 0.33 9.38 -3.59
N THR A 804 0.92 10.06 -2.60
CA THR A 804 1.52 9.43 -1.40
C THR A 804 1.11 10.02 -0.09
N SER A 805 0.31 11.06 -0.17
CA SER A 805 -0.01 11.84 0.97
C SER A 805 -0.77 10.99 1.98
N SER A 806 -0.30 10.98 3.22
CA SER A 806 -1.17 10.76 4.37
C SER A 806 -2.08 11.99 4.61
N ASP A 807 -1.98 13.05 3.80
CA ASP A 807 -2.77 14.27 3.93
C ASP A 807 -4.22 14.03 3.51
N THR A 808 -5.11 14.14 4.49
CA THR A 808 -6.55 13.99 4.30
C THR A 808 -7.18 15.11 3.46
N LYS A 809 -6.51 16.25 3.23
CA LYS A 809 -7.01 17.34 2.34
C LYS A 809 -7.27 16.91 0.90
N MET A 810 -6.64 15.84 0.45
CA MET A 810 -6.69 15.40 -0.94
C MET A 810 -7.86 14.43 -1.22
N VAL A 811 -8.59 14.00 -0.18
CA VAL A 811 -9.69 13.05 -0.32
C VAL A 811 -10.96 13.75 -0.84
N SER A 812 -11.42 13.34 -2.02
CA SER A 812 -12.80 13.59 -2.45
C SER A 812 -13.73 12.60 -1.76
N TRP A 813 -14.65 13.09 -0.94
CA TRP A 813 -15.50 12.22 -0.10
C TRP A 813 -16.57 11.46 -0.87
N ASP A 814 -17.06 11.99 -2.01
CA ASP A 814 -18.19 11.40 -2.75
C ASP A 814 -17.92 9.95 -3.21
N PRO A 815 -16.76 9.63 -3.83
CA PRO A 815 -16.47 8.25 -4.22
C PRO A 815 -16.00 7.37 -3.05
N CYS A 816 -15.19 7.92 -2.13
CA CYS A 816 -14.51 7.14 -1.09
C CYS A 816 -15.46 6.52 -0.07
N VAL A 817 -16.51 7.27 0.27
CA VAL A 817 -17.48 6.88 1.30
C VAL A 817 -18.44 5.81 0.79
N LEU A 818 -18.67 5.73 -0.52
CA LEU A 818 -19.77 4.94 -1.11
C LEU A 818 -19.34 3.65 -1.82
N CYS A 819 -18.04 3.32 -1.85
CA CYS A 819 -17.46 2.22 -2.65
C CYS A 819 -17.88 0.76 -2.30
N ILE A 820 -18.99 0.53 -1.57
CA ILE A 820 -19.35 -0.79 -1.01
C ILE A 820 -20.10 -1.69 -2.04
N THR A 821 -20.60 -1.15 -3.15
CA THR A 821 -21.65 -1.82 -3.96
C THR A 821 -21.15 -2.75 -5.08
N ASN A 822 -19.86 -2.77 -5.44
CA ASN A 822 -19.40 -3.45 -6.66
C ASN A 822 -18.87 -4.89 -6.52
N GLN A 823 -19.01 -5.55 -5.37
CA GLN A 823 -18.47 -6.90 -5.18
C GLN A 823 -19.33 -8.06 -5.72
N LYS A 824 -20.48 -7.81 -6.37
CA LYS A 824 -21.36 -8.89 -6.87
C LYS A 824 -21.85 -8.82 -8.33
N ASN A 825 -21.38 -7.90 -9.16
CA ASN A 825 -21.70 -7.91 -10.60
C ASN A 825 -20.43 -7.82 -11.47
N PRO A 826 -20.00 -8.90 -12.15
CA PRO A 826 -18.87 -8.87 -13.08
C PRO A 826 -19.13 -8.05 -14.36
N VAL A 827 -20.35 -7.52 -14.54
CA VAL A 827 -20.76 -6.78 -15.72
C VAL A 827 -21.00 -5.33 -15.33
N LEU A 828 -19.94 -4.52 -15.34
CA LEU A 828 -19.90 -3.04 -15.49
C LEU A 828 -18.48 -2.56 -15.11
N ARG A 829 -17.49 -2.95 -15.91
CA ARG A 829 -16.09 -2.48 -15.78
C ARG A 829 -15.74 -1.31 -16.72
N THR A 830 -16.72 -0.62 -17.31
CA THR A 830 -16.44 0.23 -18.48
C THR A 830 -17.07 1.61 -18.54
N THR A 831 -17.80 2.13 -17.53
CA THR A 831 -18.55 3.39 -17.75
C THR A 831 -18.38 4.54 -16.74
N SER A 832 -17.63 4.40 -15.65
CA SER A 832 -17.49 5.51 -14.67
C SER A 832 -16.21 6.35 -14.77
N GLN A 833 -15.33 6.13 -15.76
CA GLN A 833 -14.13 6.96 -15.98
C GLN A 833 -14.22 7.89 -17.20
N GLN A 834 -15.38 8.01 -17.87
CA GLN A 834 -15.53 8.88 -19.05
C GLN A 834 -16.52 10.05 -18.91
N ALA A 835 -17.12 10.27 -17.74
CA ALA A 835 -18.11 11.34 -17.56
C ALA A 835 -17.66 12.36 -16.51
N THR A 836 -16.61 13.13 -16.78
CA THR A 836 -16.33 14.42 -16.11
C THR A 836 -15.30 15.23 -16.93
N SER A 837 -15.59 15.52 -18.20
CA SER A 837 -14.88 16.57 -18.94
C SER A 837 -15.67 17.07 -20.15
N GLN A 838 -16.90 17.55 -19.95
CA GLN A 838 -17.54 18.47 -20.89
C GLN A 838 -18.33 19.51 -20.09
N MET A 839 -17.64 20.57 -19.64
CA MET A 839 -18.29 21.85 -19.39
C MET A 839 -18.15 22.70 -20.65
N ASN A 840 -19.31 23.12 -21.16
CA ASN A 840 -19.52 23.93 -22.34
C ASN A 840 -18.63 25.19 -22.37
N CYS A 841 -18.03 25.44 -23.53
CA CYS A 841 -17.64 26.77 -23.99
C CYS A 841 -18.21 26.93 -25.40
N ASP A 842 -19.35 27.63 -25.52
CA ASP A 842 -19.83 28.14 -26.80
C ASP A 842 -18.93 29.29 -27.29
N PRO A 843 -18.75 29.43 -28.61
CA PRO A 843 -19.18 30.68 -29.27
C PRO A 843 -19.80 30.40 -30.68
N PRO A 844 -20.35 31.39 -31.43
CA PRO A 844 -21.71 31.34 -31.94
C PRO A 844 -21.86 30.95 -33.43
N ILE A 845 -23.08 30.50 -33.76
CA ILE A 845 -23.88 30.72 -35.00
C ILE A 845 -23.15 30.57 -36.35
N THR A 846 -23.55 29.57 -37.16
CA THR A 846 -24.25 29.78 -38.47
C THR A 846 -24.67 28.46 -39.14
N GLU A 847 -25.96 28.43 -39.50
CA GLU A 847 -26.59 27.92 -40.72
C GLU A 847 -26.50 26.45 -41.21
N GLN A 848 -27.71 25.87 -41.22
CA GLN A 848 -28.42 25.28 -42.38
C GLN A 848 -28.27 23.78 -42.75
N MET A 849 -29.45 23.15 -42.62
CA MET A 849 -30.16 22.33 -43.63
C MET A 849 -29.70 20.90 -43.94
N ASP A 850 -30.61 20.01 -43.56
CA ASP A 850 -31.36 19.10 -44.45
C ASP A 850 -31.02 17.61 -44.55
N THR A 851 -32.15 16.87 -44.51
CA THR A 851 -32.46 15.54 -45.04
C THR A 851 -32.07 14.27 -44.26
N ALA A 852 -33.12 13.66 -43.67
CA ALA A 852 -33.29 12.21 -43.48
C ALA A 852 -33.68 11.54 -44.82
N PRO A 853 -34.08 10.25 -44.94
CA PRO A 853 -34.11 9.12 -43.99
C PRO A 853 -33.73 7.73 -44.63
N GLN A 854 -34.03 6.63 -43.90
CA GLN A 854 -34.32 5.24 -44.39
C GLN A 854 -33.14 4.37 -44.89
N ALA A 855 -33.10 3.04 -44.80
CA ALA A 855 -33.94 1.96 -44.26
C ALA A 855 -33.18 0.60 -44.43
N ILE A 856 -33.47 -0.40 -43.57
CA ILE A 856 -33.83 -1.82 -43.81
C ILE A 856 -32.94 -2.63 -44.82
N ASP A 857 -32.41 -3.85 -44.61
CA ASP A 857 -33.03 -5.12 -44.19
C ASP A 857 -31.97 -6.23 -44.01
N HIS A 858 -32.31 -7.32 -43.32
CA HIS A 858 -32.35 -8.70 -43.90
C HIS A 858 -32.61 -9.80 -42.85
N THR A 859 -33.90 -10.17 -42.74
CA THR A 859 -34.52 -11.51 -42.96
C THR A 859 -33.82 -12.83 -42.56
N ASN A 860 -34.52 -13.66 -41.76
CA ASN A 860 -35.02 -15.04 -42.04
C ASN A 860 -35.31 -15.81 -40.72
N ALA A 861 -36.30 -16.70 -40.54
CA ALA A 861 -37.52 -17.09 -41.26
C ALA A 861 -38.42 -17.96 -40.32
N ALA A 862 -39.75 -17.77 -40.40
CA ALA A 862 -40.92 -18.70 -40.32
C ALA A 862 -40.75 -20.15 -39.75
N GLN A 863 -41.70 -20.85 -39.07
CA GLN A 863 -43.19 -20.81 -38.84
C GLN A 863 -43.57 -22.14 -38.04
N PRO A 864 -44.84 -22.56 -37.77
CA PRO A 864 -46.10 -21.88 -37.34
C PRO A 864 -47.00 -22.68 -36.31
N ALA A 865 -48.20 -22.13 -36.03
CA ALA A 865 -49.52 -22.77 -35.73
C ALA A 865 -49.96 -22.93 -34.24
N LYS A 866 -50.99 -22.19 -33.75
CA LYS A 866 -52.49 -22.40 -33.80
C LYS A 866 -52.98 -23.43 -32.75
N ASP A 867 -54.13 -23.36 -32.06
CA ASP A 867 -55.34 -22.52 -32.01
C ASP A 867 -56.17 -22.93 -30.75
N HIS A 868 -56.97 -22.00 -30.22
CA HIS A 868 -58.31 -22.11 -29.61
C HIS A 868 -58.70 -22.99 -28.38
N GLU A 869 -59.34 -22.29 -27.42
CA GLU A 869 -60.69 -22.51 -26.83
C GLU A 869 -60.94 -23.07 -25.41
N ASP A 870 -61.81 -22.30 -24.74
CA ASP A 870 -62.49 -22.37 -23.44
C ASP A 870 -63.47 -23.59 -23.32
N PRO A 871 -64.02 -23.97 -22.13
CA PRO A 871 -64.99 -23.12 -21.41
C PRO A 871 -65.06 -23.21 -19.85
N THR A 872 -65.58 -22.12 -19.29
CA THR A 872 -66.40 -21.88 -18.06
C THR A 872 -67.26 -23.04 -17.48
N PRO A 873 -68.01 -22.88 -16.34
CA PRO A 873 -67.84 -22.10 -15.09
C PRO A 873 -68.21 -22.93 -13.82
N ILE A 874 -68.22 -22.35 -12.61
CA ILE A 874 -69.33 -22.38 -11.63
C ILE A 874 -68.96 -21.51 -10.40
N ILE A 875 -69.89 -20.60 -10.09
CA ILE A 875 -69.96 -19.69 -8.96
C ILE A 875 -70.78 -20.35 -7.85
N THR A 876 -70.39 -20.17 -6.59
CA THR A 876 -71.33 -19.98 -5.47
C THR A 876 -70.79 -18.93 -4.50
N ASP A 877 -71.46 -17.79 -4.51
CA ASP A 877 -71.85 -16.84 -3.44
C ASP A 877 -71.60 -17.28 -1.97
N GLU A 878 -71.48 -16.40 -0.96
CA GLU A 878 -71.81 -14.98 -0.83
C GLU A 878 -71.11 -14.38 0.42
N ALA A 879 -71.22 -13.07 0.52
CA ALA A 879 -70.67 -12.12 1.49
C ALA A 879 -70.78 -12.46 2.99
N ASP A 880 -69.74 -12.09 3.75
CA ASP A 880 -69.75 -11.05 4.79
C ASP A 880 -68.59 -11.29 5.76
N HIS A 881 -67.55 -10.46 5.69
CA HIS A 881 -66.77 -10.06 6.86
C HIS A 881 -65.91 -8.85 6.49
N ILE A 882 -66.04 -7.78 7.27
CA ILE A 882 -65.04 -6.72 7.41
C ILE A 882 -63.98 -7.26 8.38
N PRO A 883 -62.69 -7.38 7.99
CA PRO A 883 -61.60 -7.43 8.94
C PRO A 883 -60.75 -6.16 8.80
N LEU A 884 -60.59 -5.48 9.94
CA LEU A 884 -59.67 -4.36 10.13
C LEU A 884 -58.28 -4.68 9.56
N ALA A 885 -57.79 -3.81 8.68
CA ALA A 885 -56.43 -3.79 8.19
C ALA A 885 -55.43 -3.59 9.35
N ILE A 886 -54.86 -4.68 9.86
CA ILE A 886 -53.70 -4.69 10.77
C ILE A 886 -52.71 -5.81 10.35
N ASP A 887 -52.75 -6.24 9.08
CA ASP A 887 -51.71 -7.09 8.51
C ASP A 887 -50.83 -6.23 7.61
N GLU A 888 -49.51 -6.30 7.82
CA GLU A 888 -48.45 -5.43 7.29
C GLU A 888 -48.17 -4.12 8.06
N VAL A 889 -47.89 -4.24 9.36
CA VAL A 889 -47.11 -3.20 10.06
C VAL A 889 -45.64 -3.59 10.07
N ASP A 890 -44.93 -3.21 9.02
CA ASP A 890 -43.47 -3.29 8.91
C ASP A 890 -42.81 -2.35 9.94
N LEU A 891 -42.55 -2.88 11.14
CA LEU A 891 -41.92 -2.17 12.25
C LEU A 891 -40.47 -2.63 12.43
N CYS A 892 -39.58 -2.06 11.61
CA CYS A 892 -38.28 -1.46 11.95
C CYS A 892 -37.42 -1.28 10.68
N PRO A 893 -37.37 -0.07 10.09
CA PRO A 893 -36.44 0.27 9.04
C PRO A 893 -35.32 1.18 9.59
N MET A 894 -34.74 0.84 10.74
CA MET A 894 -33.47 1.45 11.17
C MET A 894 -32.29 0.53 10.87
N VAL A 895 -32.38 -0.78 11.15
CA VAL A 895 -31.48 -1.82 10.64
C VAL A 895 -32.23 -3.15 10.77
N THR A 896 -32.42 -3.93 9.69
CA THR A 896 -33.09 -5.24 9.77
C THR A 896 -32.24 -6.26 10.54
N ASP A 897 -32.86 -7.26 11.19
CA ASP A 897 -32.15 -8.39 11.86
C ASP A 897 -31.01 -8.92 10.99
N GLN A 898 -31.21 -9.11 9.68
CA GLN A 898 -30.15 -9.61 8.81
C GLN A 898 -28.92 -8.68 8.71
N VAL A 899 -29.10 -7.36 8.75
CA VAL A 899 -27.99 -6.38 8.65
C VAL A 899 -27.28 -6.20 9.99
N ILE A 900 -28.03 -6.26 11.11
CA ILE A 900 -27.42 -6.25 12.46
C ILE A 900 -26.73 -7.59 12.72
N GLN A 901 -27.36 -8.70 12.39
CA GLN A 901 -26.86 -10.06 12.57
C GLN A 901 -25.69 -10.35 11.61
N ASP A 902 -25.70 -9.86 10.35
CA ASP A 902 -24.51 -9.93 9.48
C ASP A 902 -23.36 -9.07 10.02
N SER A 903 -23.64 -7.97 10.74
CA SER A 903 -22.61 -7.14 11.39
C SER A 903 -22.07 -7.81 12.67
N LEU A 904 -22.94 -8.37 13.51
CA LEU A 904 -22.59 -9.02 14.78
C LEU A 904 -22.01 -10.44 14.60
N ASP A 905 -22.58 -11.27 13.72
CA ASP A 905 -22.12 -12.65 13.48
C ASP A 905 -20.79 -12.68 12.69
N ARG A 906 -20.47 -11.64 11.91
CA ARG A 906 -19.17 -11.54 11.21
C ARG A 906 -18.11 -10.80 12.01
N GLU A 907 -18.48 -9.93 12.96
CA GLU A 907 -17.55 -9.38 13.94
C GLU A 907 -17.19 -10.41 15.03
N ALA A 908 -18.05 -11.40 15.30
CA ALA A 908 -17.76 -12.54 16.16
C ALA A 908 -16.95 -13.67 15.46
N GLY A 909 -16.87 -13.64 14.12
CA GLY A 909 -16.16 -14.62 13.30
C GLY A 909 -14.83 -14.11 12.76
N SER A 910 -13.83 -13.89 13.64
CA SER A 910 -12.42 -13.81 13.24
C SER A 910 -11.54 -14.49 14.26
#